data_AF-A7EKZ7-F1
#
_entry.id   AF-A7EKZ7-F1
#
_cell.length_a   1.000
_cell.length_b   1.000
_cell.length_c   1.000
_cell.angle_alpha   90.00
_cell.angle_beta   90.00
_cell.angle_gamma   90.00
#
_symmetry.space_group_name_H-M   'P 1'
#
loop_
_entity.id
_entity.type
_entity.pdbx_description
1 polymer ?
#
loop_
_entity_poly.entity_id
_entity_poly.type
_entity_poly.pdbx_seq_one_letter_code
_entity_poly.pdbx_strand_id
1 'polypeptide(L)'
;MTRKHFLADVIAASEKGISNVVSIGREDDDGDKALSTGSRDSPIILDDNDEDEDDVMVDVEEGSGDDSGFSDEEEEDFLDEPITFLTGQTGPTSTIGLSPEAAAELNRRIRADVRTARMLGYRIGVLSGMKAESQSSILSISIQATKLNLSEEAMQAWDIEPDQYLTLLIRYSDGYKTFEKLVAEPAKNSGIDFRVGVSNGYKPSAAAAFSAFSDSNKSGVKASNDYSSASEANIKDEIRGFFNIFISSSLNEFFNTKMISILKLRNATGLGWEDAKQYLDERQGRSLEENTKLLSEKFYPHADTLRGHASRILTDDHLTDNNGGSLSFPLLAAQFALMYLVRCTEFCLVCHDKITAEFEALKPYVCDKPLCLYQYMALGFGPSVEHEIRSQPYVVDLLLNFCYTSACGGRIREYPTGMSLSVPFAIAQAGNTVPSGVSPAMMNASAPQANPHTRDKEFDVEYNAEACEIRFEDNFENKGIPIRRGDWVRILVGPAPGEFMSQAIHFRVEDITSFPIAKLSPPIAQNPQVSTNQVPSAGHTPAVDPPNIAAARLAVYNCNFDEMSVVEKCSTIAMLLETLPTIKELKEYIDRQSQTEEPNLRKWTERISPAALGLLRWVIASNRSCLVQVDRCPGQVESVFADAKIRPDQKVSQIGENWVQFRFAQGSPDKELRFLNALKAQQAHLNPKYPTMFAFHGSALQNWHSIIRHGLDFKETLNGRAFGHGVYHAQDQTTSCTYTGRNNSGCWPGSQLNVTAVMSINEIINCPQQFVSSNPHIVVQHIDWIQCRYLLVQIDPVPNAPDEPSSNYSHLAAATQIKQDPKYTARSTNAMPIGVPHCAASISRAFCTDSVDSTSQSKKHKGLSSSVDGPTIFSDEEDIEDTNFLLFEDEGNSEVL
;
A
#
# COMPACT_ATOMS: atom_id res chain seq x y z
N MET A 1 -2.31 9.78 -24.20
CA MET A 1 -2.52 10.60 -25.41
C MET A 1 -1.42 11.66 -25.45
N THR A 2 -0.72 11.87 -26.55
CA THR A 2 0.37 12.87 -26.60
C THR A 2 -0.20 14.28 -26.81
N ARG A 3 0.46 15.33 -26.29
CA ARG A 3 0.07 16.75 -26.51
C ARG A 3 -0.12 17.08 -27.99
N LYS A 4 0.65 16.42 -28.86
CA LYS A 4 0.56 16.53 -30.32
C LYS A 4 -0.75 15.93 -30.88
N HIS A 5 -1.22 14.81 -30.33
CA HIS A 5 -2.52 14.23 -30.71
C HIS A 5 -3.68 15.08 -30.19
N PHE A 6 -3.59 15.57 -28.95
CA PHE A 6 -4.60 16.47 -28.39
C PHE A 6 -4.77 17.75 -29.22
N LEU A 7 -3.66 18.39 -29.61
CA LEU A 7 -3.71 19.57 -30.48
C LEU A 7 -4.24 19.26 -31.88
N ALA A 8 -3.91 18.09 -32.44
CA ALA A 8 -4.45 17.66 -33.72
C ALA A 8 -5.96 17.41 -33.66
N ASP A 9 -6.46 16.83 -32.56
CA ASP A 9 -7.89 16.59 -32.34
C ASP A 9 -8.66 17.88 -32.10
N VAL A 10 -8.06 18.85 -31.41
CA VAL A 10 -8.64 20.20 -31.21
C VAL A 10 -8.73 20.97 -32.53
N ILE A 11 -7.70 20.87 -33.38
CA ILE A 11 -7.71 21.46 -34.73
C ILE A 11 -8.78 20.77 -35.60
N ALA A 12 -8.84 19.44 -35.59
CA ALA A 12 -9.84 18.67 -36.33
C ALA A 12 -11.28 18.90 -35.83
N ALA A 13 -11.47 19.22 -34.55
CA ALA A 13 -12.76 19.59 -33.98
C ALA A 13 -13.17 21.02 -34.36
N SER A 14 -12.21 21.94 -34.44
CA SER A 14 -12.43 23.33 -34.91
C SER A 14 -12.89 23.37 -36.38
N GLU A 15 -12.32 22.51 -37.23
CA GLU A 15 -12.69 22.41 -38.66
C GLU A 15 -14.09 21.80 -38.89
N LYS A 16 -14.68 21.14 -37.89
CA LYS A 16 -15.98 20.45 -38.02
C LYS A 16 -17.20 21.26 -37.61
N GLY A 17 -17.06 22.53 -37.25
CA GLY A 17 -18.20 23.43 -37.03
C GLY A 17 -19.24 22.88 -36.04
N ILE A 18 -18.81 22.52 -34.84
CA ILE A 18 -19.71 22.10 -33.75
C ILE A 18 -20.30 23.36 -33.10
N SER A 19 -21.63 23.48 -33.06
CA SER A 19 -22.32 24.57 -32.37
C SER A 19 -21.96 24.58 -30.88
N ASN A 20 -21.57 25.76 -30.36
CA ASN A 20 -21.19 26.10 -28.96
C ASN A 20 -19.69 26.17 -28.63
N VAL A 21 -18.79 26.27 -29.62
CA VAL A 21 -17.40 26.71 -29.37
C VAL A 21 -17.24 28.16 -29.82
N VAL A 22 -17.10 29.09 -28.87
CA VAL A 22 -16.81 30.50 -29.14
C VAL A 22 -15.30 30.63 -29.41
N SER A 23 -14.97 31.25 -30.54
CA SER A 23 -13.62 31.51 -31.05
C SER A 23 -12.69 32.14 -30.02
N ILE A 24 -11.49 31.57 -29.84
CA ILE A 24 -10.39 32.20 -29.10
C ILE A 24 -9.56 33.01 -30.10
N GLY A 25 -9.59 34.34 -29.96
CA GLY A 25 -8.78 35.28 -30.72
C GLY A 25 -7.33 35.30 -30.22
N ARG A 26 -6.40 35.50 -31.15
CA ARG A 26 -5.00 35.85 -30.89
C ARG A 26 -4.94 37.31 -30.45
N GLU A 27 -4.45 37.58 -29.26
CA GLU A 27 -3.48 38.63 -28.93
C GLU A 27 -3.18 38.59 -27.41
N ASP A 28 -1.94 38.96 -27.11
CA ASP A 28 -1.30 39.19 -25.80
C ASP A 28 -0.87 37.94 -24.98
N ASP A 29 0.29 37.48 -25.44
CA ASP A 29 1.25 36.55 -24.84
C ASP A 29 2.12 37.32 -23.83
N ASP A 30 1.80 37.25 -22.53
CA ASP A 30 2.74 37.52 -21.44
C ASP A 30 2.22 36.91 -20.13
N GLY A 31 2.89 35.84 -19.67
CA GLY A 31 2.67 35.26 -18.34
C GLY A 31 2.59 33.74 -18.31
N ASP A 32 3.70 33.05 -18.61
CA ASP A 32 4.16 31.85 -17.87
C ASP A 32 5.36 31.21 -18.59
N LYS A 33 6.54 31.76 -18.31
CA LYS A 33 7.81 31.14 -18.62
C LYS A 33 8.79 31.35 -17.46
N ALA A 34 8.51 30.67 -16.35
CA ALA A 34 9.50 30.42 -15.32
C ALA A 34 9.49 28.93 -14.98
N LEU A 35 10.70 28.40 -14.76
CA LEU A 35 11.03 27.04 -14.32
C LEU A 35 11.09 25.96 -15.41
N SER A 36 11.98 26.15 -16.38
CA SER A 36 12.94 25.11 -16.78
C SER A 36 13.81 25.62 -17.95
N THR A 37 15.09 25.87 -17.67
CA THR A 37 16.28 25.59 -18.51
C THR A 37 17.36 26.61 -18.19
N GLY A 38 18.30 26.26 -17.30
CA GLY A 38 19.54 26.99 -17.13
C GLY A 38 20.68 26.23 -17.77
N SER A 39 21.27 26.76 -18.84
CA SER A 39 22.66 26.48 -19.20
C SER A 39 23.35 27.76 -19.65
N ARG A 40 24.28 28.18 -18.78
CA ARG A 40 25.59 28.82 -18.98
C ARG A 40 25.95 29.34 -20.37
N ASP A 41 26.32 30.61 -20.41
CA ASP A 41 27.68 31.04 -20.77
C ASP A 41 28.02 32.40 -20.12
N SER A 42 29.31 32.60 -19.89
CA SER A 42 30.05 33.56 -19.02
C SER A 42 29.92 35.08 -19.31
N PRO A 43 30.48 35.97 -18.45
CA PRO A 43 29.91 37.29 -18.09
C PRO A 43 30.74 38.53 -18.56
N ILE A 44 30.54 39.67 -17.86
CA ILE A 44 31.29 40.96 -17.84
C ILE A 44 30.71 41.98 -18.88
N ILE A 45 30.27 43.20 -18.55
CA ILE A 45 30.98 44.34 -17.91
C ILE A 45 29.98 45.35 -17.30
N LEU A 46 30.32 45.81 -16.09
CA LEU A 46 29.81 47.00 -15.39
C LEU A 46 30.34 48.26 -16.08
N ASP A 47 29.53 49.32 -16.20
CA ASP A 47 30.04 50.63 -15.85
C ASP A 47 28.91 51.57 -15.43
N ASP A 48 29.22 52.28 -14.35
CA ASP A 48 28.44 53.25 -13.60
C ASP A 48 28.12 54.50 -14.43
N ASN A 49 27.07 55.24 -14.05
CA ASN A 49 27.22 56.64 -13.63
C ASN A 49 25.88 57.37 -13.39
N ASP A 50 25.86 58.01 -12.22
CA ASP A 50 25.41 59.39 -11.93
C ASP A 50 23.88 59.65 -11.99
N GLU A 51 23.21 59.79 -10.84
CA GLU A 51 23.17 60.94 -9.90
C GLU A 51 22.01 61.91 -10.21
N ASP A 52 21.54 62.56 -9.13
CA ASP A 52 20.63 63.71 -9.04
C ASP A 52 19.14 63.40 -8.84
N GLU A 53 18.65 63.37 -7.60
CA GLU A 53 18.34 64.49 -6.67
C GLU A 53 16.91 65.06 -6.84
N ASP A 54 16.20 64.93 -5.71
CA ASP A 54 14.98 65.56 -5.20
C ASP A 54 14.56 66.92 -5.81
N ASP A 55 13.24 67.17 -5.93
CA ASP A 55 12.61 68.23 -5.13
C ASP A 55 11.07 68.32 -5.26
N VAL A 56 10.53 69.07 -4.30
CA VAL A 56 9.21 69.00 -3.65
C VAL A 56 8.18 70.03 -4.19
N MET A 57 6.88 69.79 -3.88
CA MET A 57 5.73 70.73 -3.74
C MET A 57 5.11 71.29 -5.05
N VAL A 58 3.84 71.72 -5.16
CA VAL A 58 2.85 72.31 -4.23
C VAL A 58 1.42 72.15 -4.80
N ASP A 59 0.45 72.18 -3.90
CA ASP A 59 -1.03 72.29 -3.96
C ASP A 59 -1.70 73.14 -5.06
N VAL A 60 -3.03 72.93 -5.26
CA VAL A 60 -4.13 73.89 -4.92
C VAL A 60 -5.50 73.36 -5.42
N GLU A 61 -6.42 73.11 -4.46
CA GLU A 61 -7.84 73.51 -4.30
C GLU A 61 -8.80 73.49 -5.55
N GLU A 62 -10.12 73.24 -5.50
CA GLU A 62 -11.19 73.44 -4.49
C GLU A 62 -12.52 72.87 -5.06
N GLY A 63 -13.52 72.53 -4.22
CA GLY A 63 -14.94 72.61 -4.63
C GLY A 63 -15.96 71.50 -4.29
N SER A 64 -16.25 71.31 -3.00
CA SER A 64 -17.58 71.10 -2.34
C SER A 64 -18.72 70.24 -2.95
N GLY A 65 -19.31 69.33 -2.16
CA GLY A 65 -20.71 68.92 -2.37
C GLY A 65 -21.30 67.65 -1.71
N ASP A 66 -21.04 67.43 -0.42
CA ASP A 66 -21.88 66.78 0.63
C ASP A 66 -22.65 65.43 0.46
N ASP A 67 -22.33 64.55 1.43
CA ASP A 67 -23.14 63.64 2.27
C ASP A 67 -23.60 62.21 1.91
N SER A 68 -23.13 61.31 2.80
CA SER A 68 -23.74 60.09 3.35
C SER A 68 -23.63 58.74 2.62
N GLY A 69 -22.52 58.04 2.89
CA GLY A 69 -22.55 56.86 3.77
C GLY A 69 -22.78 55.48 3.14
N PHE A 70 -21.70 54.75 2.85
CA PHE A 70 -21.32 53.45 3.44
C PHE A 70 -20.01 52.99 2.79
N SER A 71 -19.01 52.64 3.60
CA SER A 71 -17.64 52.30 3.18
C SER A 71 -17.56 50.96 2.44
N ASP A 72 -16.89 51.01 1.29
CA ASP A 72 -15.93 50.08 0.64
C ASP A 72 -15.69 48.73 1.36
N GLU A 73 -15.72 47.57 0.69
CA GLU A 73 -14.69 47.08 -0.27
C GLU A 73 -13.30 47.20 0.37
N GLU A 74 -12.55 46.13 0.60
CA GLU A 74 -11.78 45.34 -0.38
C GLU A 74 -11.50 43.96 0.25
N GLU A 75 -11.58 42.84 -0.46
CA GLU A 75 -10.43 42.28 -1.20
C GLU A 75 -9.12 42.36 -0.41
N GLU A 76 -8.71 41.27 0.24
CA GLU A 76 -7.32 41.10 0.63
C GLU A 76 -6.81 39.71 0.21
N ASP A 77 -5.64 39.81 -0.40
CA ASP A 77 -4.88 38.82 -1.13
C ASP A 77 -4.38 37.64 -0.32
N PHE A 78 -4.21 36.54 -1.05
CA PHE A 78 -3.43 35.39 -0.63
C PHE A 78 -1.94 35.74 -0.55
N LEU A 79 -1.39 35.77 0.68
CA LEU A 79 0.04 35.68 0.93
C LEU A 79 0.32 34.55 1.93
N ASP A 80 0.92 33.46 1.43
CA ASP A 80 1.58 32.42 2.23
C ASP A 80 2.97 32.94 2.65
N GLU A 81 3.09 33.45 3.87
CA GLU A 81 4.37 33.74 4.53
C GLU A 81 4.46 32.97 5.87
N PRO A 82 5.59 32.30 6.18
CA PRO A 82 5.74 31.48 7.37
C PRO A 82 6.08 32.36 8.60
N ILE A 83 5.11 32.57 9.48
CA ILE A 83 5.35 33.31 10.73
C ILE A 83 5.99 32.41 11.80
N THR A 84 7.23 32.76 12.11
CA THR A 84 8.03 32.30 13.24
C THR A 84 7.31 32.52 14.58
N PHE A 85 7.10 31.47 15.37
CA PHE A 85 6.56 31.60 16.73
C PHE A 85 7.58 32.27 17.66
N LEU A 86 7.31 33.52 18.03
CA LEU A 86 7.92 34.16 19.19
C LEU A 86 7.36 33.54 20.48
N THR A 87 8.24 32.90 21.24
CA THR A 87 8.00 32.51 22.63
C THR A 87 7.62 33.72 23.47
N GLY A 88 6.41 33.72 24.06
CA GLY A 88 5.99 34.81 24.94
C GLY A 88 4.63 34.62 25.61
N GLN A 89 4.70 34.21 26.88
CA GLN A 89 3.82 34.61 27.99
C GLN A 89 2.43 33.96 28.14
N THR A 90 2.31 33.26 29.27
CA THR A 90 1.11 32.78 29.94
C THR A 90 0.11 33.92 30.20
N GLY A 91 -1.01 33.93 29.48
CA GLY A 91 -2.24 34.66 29.80
C GLY A 91 -3.33 33.69 30.29
N PRO A 92 -4.31 34.15 31.10
CA PRO A 92 -5.16 33.26 31.89
C PRO A 92 -6.23 32.56 31.04
N THR A 93 -6.35 31.27 31.24
CA THR A 93 -7.37 30.37 30.69
C THR A 93 -8.77 30.86 31.10
N SER A 94 -9.56 31.34 30.15
CA SER A 94 -10.98 31.61 30.34
C SER A 94 -11.76 30.29 30.32
N THR A 95 -11.88 29.65 31.49
CA THR A 95 -12.86 28.59 31.71
C THR A 95 -14.27 29.19 31.60
N ILE A 96 -14.94 29.00 30.47
CA ILE A 96 -16.38 29.22 30.38
C ILE A 96 -17.04 28.15 31.27
N GLY A 97 -17.29 28.49 32.53
CA GLY A 97 -17.96 27.61 33.48
C GLY A 97 -19.41 27.42 33.07
N LEU A 98 -19.76 26.24 32.58
CA LEU A 98 -21.16 25.81 32.44
C LEU A 98 -21.84 25.89 33.81
N SER A 99 -23.12 26.27 33.85
CA SER A 99 -23.89 26.18 35.09
C SER A 99 -23.96 24.72 35.55
N PRO A 100 -24.04 24.44 36.86
CA PRO A 100 -24.13 23.06 37.36
C PRO A 100 -25.29 22.26 36.74
N GLU A 101 -26.40 22.94 36.44
CA GLU A 101 -27.58 22.35 35.79
C GLU A 101 -27.31 22.01 34.31
N ALA A 102 -26.67 22.92 33.56
CA ALA A 102 -26.30 22.68 32.17
C ALA A 102 -25.24 21.57 32.04
N ALA A 103 -24.30 21.50 32.99
CA ALA A 103 -23.31 20.43 33.08
C ALA A 103 -23.98 19.07 33.37
N ALA A 104 -24.95 19.02 34.28
CA ALA A 104 -25.71 17.81 34.57
C ALA A 104 -26.53 17.32 33.36
N GLU A 105 -27.19 18.23 32.65
CA GLU A 105 -27.94 17.89 31.43
C GLU A 105 -27.01 17.38 30.32
N LEU A 106 -25.87 18.03 30.11
CA LEU A 106 -24.89 17.58 29.12
C LEU A 106 -24.31 16.21 29.50
N ASN A 107 -24.01 15.96 30.79
CA ASN A 107 -23.58 14.64 31.26
C ASN A 107 -24.65 13.55 31.05
N ARG A 108 -25.94 13.87 31.27
CA ARG A 108 -27.06 12.98 30.91
C ARG A 108 -27.07 12.69 29.41
N ARG A 109 -26.89 13.72 28.57
CA ARG A 109 -26.85 13.56 27.11
C ARG A 109 -25.66 12.70 26.64
N ILE A 110 -24.46 12.96 27.15
CA ILE A 110 -23.26 12.17 26.85
C ILE A 110 -23.50 10.68 27.15
N ARG A 111 -24.03 10.38 28.36
CA ARG A 111 -24.33 9.00 28.75
C ARG A 111 -25.40 8.37 27.84
N ALA A 112 -26.45 9.10 27.50
CA ALA A 112 -27.49 8.61 26.59
C ALA A 112 -26.94 8.28 25.20
N ASP A 113 -26.12 9.16 24.61
CA ASP A 113 -25.53 8.97 23.29
C ASP A 113 -24.61 7.74 23.25
N VAL A 114 -23.78 7.58 24.29
CA VAL A 114 -22.85 6.45 24.41
C VAL A 114 -23.59 5.12 24.72
N ARG A 115 -24.62 5.15 25.58
CA ARG A 115 -25.49 3.98 25.85
C ARG A 115 -26.17 3.48 24.57
N THR A 116 -26.56 4.39 23.68
CA THR A 116 -27.18 4.05 22.40
C THR A 116 -26.25 3.18 21.54
N ALA A 117 -24.97 3.54 21.45
CA ALA A 117 -23.97 2.69 20.78
C ALA A 117 -23.82 1.32 21.46
N ARG A 118 -23.79 1.28 22.80
CA ARG A 118 -23.70 0.01 23.54
C ARG A 118 -24.89 -0.92 23.28
N MET A 119 -26.11 -0.38 23.22
CA MET A 119 -27.33 -1.17 22.98
C MET A 119 -27.35 -1.86 21.61
N LEU A 120 -26.66 -1.28 20.60
CA LEU A 120 -26.50 -1.91 19.29
C LEU A 120 -25.40 -2.98 19.27
N GLY A 121 -24.67 -3.20 20.37
CA GLY A 121 -23.72 -4.31 20.50
C GLY A 121 -22.24 -3.90 20.39
N TYR A 122 -21.95 -2.59 20.33
CA TYR A 122 -20.61 -2.05 20.48
C TYR A 122 -20.15 -2.09 21.94
N ARG A 123 -18.85 -2.25 22.16
CA ARG A 123 -18.19 -2.04 23.44
C ARG A 123 -17.64 -0.63 23.50
N ILE A 124 -17.74 0.00 24.66
CA ILE A 124 -17.36 1.40 24.85
C ILE A 124 -16.27 1.46 25.89
N GLY A 125 -15.15 2.09 25.56
CA GLY A 125 -14.10 2.44 26.52
C GLY A 125 -13.95 3.95 26.65
N VAL A 126 -14.11 4.50 27.87
CA VAL A 126 -13.80 5.90 28.13
C VAL A 126 -12.33 6.01 28.53
N LEU A 127 -11.52 6.63 27.67
CA LEU A 127 -10.05 6.67 27.85
C LEU A 127 -9.59 7.94 28.55
N SER A 128 -10.27 9.06 28.27
CA SER A 128 -10.04 10.34 28.92
C SER A 128 -11.27 11.22 28.78
N GLY A 129 -11.55 12.04 29.79
CA GLY A 129 -12.65 13.00 29.78
C GLY A 129 -14.03 12.35 29.73
N MET A 130 -14.86 12.78 28.77
CA MET A 130 -16.27 12.40 28.60
C MET A 130 -17.22 12.92 29.69
N LYS A 131 -16.91 14.11 30.22
CA LYS A 131 -17.80 14.89 31.08
C LYS A 131 -17.97 16.31 30.56
N ALA A 132 -19.02 17.00 30.97
CA ALA A 132 -19.31 18.37 30.57
C ALA A 132 -18.16 19.35 30.84
N GLU A 133 -17.41 19.13 31.91
CA GLU A 133 -16.24 19.92 32.31
C GLU A 133 -14.93 19.55 31.57
N SER A 134 -14.93 18.48 30.77
CA SER A 134 -13.73 18.02 30.09
C SER A 134 -13.45 18.84 28.84
N GLN A 135 -12.28 19.49 28.77
CA GLN A 135 -11.84 20.23 27.57
C GLN A 135 -11.41 19.29 26.45
N SER A 136 -10.72 18.20 26.79
CA SER A 136 -10.33 17.16 25.86
C SER A 136 -10.90 15.82 26.32
N SER A 137 -11.40 15.02 25.38
CA SER A 137 -11.96 13.70 25.65
C SER A 137 -11.58 12.71 24.57
N ILE A 138 -11.32 11.46 24.96
CA ILE A 138 -11.06 10.36 24.03
C ILE A 138 -11.99 9.20 24.35
N LEU A 139 -12.76 8.79 23.34
CA LEU A 139 -13.71 7.69 23.40
C LEU A 139 -13.25 6.56 22.47
N SER A 140 -13.30 5.33 22.96
CA SER A 140 -13.13 4.11 22.16
C SER A 140 -14.48 3.46 21.91
N ILE A 141 -14.79 3.15 20.66
CA ILE A 141 -15.94 2.35 20.26
C ILE A 141 -15.43 1.14 19.49
N SER A 142 -15.71 -0.05 20.02
CA SER A 142 -15.06 -1.27 19.58
C SER A 142 -16.04 -2.42 19.33
N ILE A 143 -15.75 -3.23 18.33
CA ILE A 143 -16.52 -4.44 18.00
C ILE A 143 -15.58 -5.60 17.71
N GLN A 144 -15.90 -6.76 18.27
CA GLN A 144 -15.10 -7.97 18.07
C GLN A 144 -15.19 -8.44 16.62
N ALA A 145 -14.05 -8.81 16.02
CA ALA A 145 -13.97 -9.20 14.60
C ALA A 145 -14.97 -10.32 14.22
N THR A 146 -15.16 -11.31 15.10
CA THR A 146 -16.11 -12.42 14.90
C THR A 146 -17.57 -11.99 14.74
N LYS A 147 -17.96 -10.79 15.19
CA LYS A 147 -19.33 -10.27 15.03
C LYS A 147 -19.60 -9.68 13.64
N LEU A 148 -18.57 -9.50 12.83
CA LEU A 148 -18.66 -8.81 11.54
C LEU A 148 -18.89 -9.76 10.35
N ASN A 149 -18.95 -11.07 10.58
CA ASN A 149 -19.09 -12.10 9.53
C ASN A 149 -18.01 -12.01 8.42
N LEU A 150 -16.81 -11.56 8.77
CA LEU A 150 -15.66 -11.59 7.84
C LEU A 150 -15.25 -13.04 7.57
N SER A 151 -14.88 -13.35 6.32
CA SER A 151 -14.30 -14.64 5.99
C SER A 151 -12.92 -14.79 6.66
N GLU A 152 -12.48 -16.03 6.87
CA GLU A 152 -11.14 -16.28 7.40
C GLU A 152 -10.04 -15.74 6.47
N GLU A 153 -10.28 -15.81 5.16
CA GLU A 153 -9.39 -15.26 4.15
C GLU A 153 -9.30 -13.72 4.22
N ALA A 154 -10.42 -13.03 4.48
CA ALA A 154 -10.43 -11.57 4.64
C ALA A 154 -9.71 -11.16 5.93
N MET A 155 -10.00 -11.81 7.06
CA MET A 155 -9.32 -11.55 8.33
C MET A 155 -7.80 -11.75 8.20
N GLN A 156 -7.36 -12.82 7.54
CA GLN A 156 -5.94 -13.05 7.28
C GLN A 156 -5.33 -11.99 6.36
N ALA A 157 -6.03 -11.63 5.27
CA ALA A 157 -5.55 -10.62 4.33
C ALA A 157 -5.45 -9.22 4.97
N TRP A 158 -6.27 -8.94 5.99
CA TRP A 158 -6.33 -7.66 6.69
C TRP A 158 -5.50 -7.61 7.96
N ASP A 159 -4.83 -8.71 8.29
CA ASP A 159 -4.02 -8.86 9.50
C ASP A 159 -4.84 -8.72 10.81
N ILE A 160 -6.09 -9.20 10.81
CA ILE A 160 -7.02 -9.12 11.95
C ILE A 160 -7.23 -10.51 12.56
N GLU A 161 -7.08 -10.63 13.88
CA GLU A 161 -7.38 -11.87 14.61
C GLU A 161 -8.86 -11.97 15.02
N PRO A 162 -9.45 -13.18 15.14
CA PRO A 162 -10.85 -13.35 15.52
C PRO A 162 -11.21 -12.79 16.91
N ASP A 163 -10.26 -12.81 17.85
CA ASP A 163 -10.41 -12.32 19.22
C ASP A 163 -10.17 -10.81 19.34
N GLN A 164 -9.50 -10.20 18.36
CA GLN A 164 -9.26 -8.76 18.32
C GLN A 164 -10.54 -7.94 18.11
N TYR A 165 -10.45 -6.69 18.55
CA TYR A 165 -11.48 -5.69 18.40
C TYR A 165 -11.09 -4.69 17.32
N LEU A 166 -12.00 -4.45 16.39
CA LEU A 166 -11.92 -3.29 15.52
C LEU A 166 -12.38 -2.08 16.32
N THR A 167 -11.52 -1.06 16.37
CA THR A 167 -11.65 0.06 17.30
C THR A 167 -11.62 1.39 16.55
N LEU A 168 -12.66 2.19 16.76
CA LEU A 168 -12.71 3.60 16.39
C LEU A 168 -12.41 4.44 17.63
N LEU A 169 -11.33 5.22 17.58
CA LEU A 169 -11.04 6.26 18.55
C LEU A 169 -11.61 7.58 18.04
N ILE A 170 -12.32 8.29 18.93
CA ILE A 170 -12.86 9.63 18.68
C ILE A 170 -12.25 10.56 19.73
N ARG A 171 -11.46 11.55 19.28
CA ARG A 171 -10.93 12.63 20.12
C ARG A 171 -11.79 13.87 19.95
N TYR A 172 -12.26 14.42 21.05
CA TYR A 172 -12.89 15.74 21.12
C TYR A 172 -11.88 16.71 21.73
N SER A 173 -11.49 17.75 20.99
CA SER A 173 -10.46 18.72 21.40
C SER A 173 -11.02 19.96 22.09
N ASP A 174 -12.34 20.20 21.97
CA ASP A 174 -13.04 21.36 22.54
C ASP A 174 -14.38 20.92 23.16
N GLY A 175 -14.29 19.98 24.10
CA GLY A 175 -15.43 19.38 24.79
C GLY A 175 -16.32 18.50 23.91
N TYR A 176 -17.26 17.80 24.55
CA TYR A 176 -18.18 16.91 23.84
C TYR A 176 -19.13 17.71 22.93
N LYS A 177 -19.30 17.25 21.69
CA LYS A 177 -20.24 17.84 20.72
C LYS A 177 -21.39 16.88 20.45
N THR A 178 -22.61 17.31 20.76
CA THR A 178 -23.82 16.58 20.38
C THR A 178 -24.03 16.64 18.87
N PHE A 179 -24.85 15.75 18.34
CA PHE A 179 -25.19 15.73 16.92
C PHE A 179 -25.74 17.09 16.44
N GLU A 180 -26.63 17.69 17.22
CA GLU A 180 -27.31 18.94 16.87
C GLU A 180 -26.33 20.11 16.82
N LYS A 181 -25.40 20.20 17.78
CA LYS A 181 -24.33 21.20 17.78
C LYS A 181 -23.40 21.00 16.57
N LEU A 182 -23.06 19.75 16.26
CA LEU A 182 -22.16 19.44 15.15
C LEU A 182 -22.75 19.84 13.80
N VAL A 183 -24.05 19.61 13.58
CA VAL A 183 -24.76 19.98 12.35
C VAL A 183 -24.85 21.51 12.19
N ALA A 184 -24.99 22.26 13.29
CA ALA A 184 -25.11 23.72 13.28
C ALA A 184 -23.79 24.45 12.98
N GLU A 185 -22.65 23.90 13.40
CA GLU A 185 -21.33 24.53 13.19
C GLU A 185 -20.78 24.30 11.77
N PRO A 186 -19.79 25.07 11.28
CA PRO A 186 -19.06 24.74 10.05
C PRO A 186 -18.26 23.43 10.18
N ALA A 187 -18.14 22.65 9.09
CA ALA A 187 -17.39 21.39 9.13
C ALA A 187 -15.87 21.57 9.32
N LYS A 188 -15.30 22.70 8.88
CA LYS A 188 -13.85 22.92 8.84
C LYS A 188 -13.18 23.03 10.23
N ASN A 189 -13.94 23.18 11.31
CA ASN A 189 -13.43 23.34 12.68
C ASN A 189 -14.26 22.52 13.70
N SER A 190 -14.54 21.26 13.37
CA SER A 190 -15.32 20.40 14.27
C SER A 190 -14.63 20.14 15.60
N GLY A 191 -13.30 20.24 15.68
CA GLY A 191 -12.54 19.87 16.89
C GLY A 191 -12.68 18.37 17.22
N ILE A 192 -12.97 17.54 16.22
CA ILE A 192 -13.13 16.09 16.37
C ILE A 192 -12.16 15.39 15.43
N ASP A 193 -11.36 14.49 15.98
CA ASP A 193 -10.42 13.66 15.23
C ASP A 193 -10.74 12.17 15.38
N PHE A 194 -10.46 11.40 14.33
CA PHE A 194 -10.71 9.96 14.26
C PHE A 194 -9.42 9.18 14.03
N ARG A 195 -9.33 8.01 14.68
CA ARG A 195 -8.35 6.95 14.39
C ARG A 195 -9.03 5.59 14.31
N VAL A 196 -8.74 4.85 13.25
CA VAL A 196 -9.25 3.49 13.01
C VAL A 196 -8.11 2.49 13.09
N GLY A 197 -8.31 1.40 13.82
CA GLY A 197 -7.33 0.34 13.98
C GLY A 197 -7.89 -0.88 14.68
N VAL A 198 -7.00 -1.74 15.17
CA VAL A 198 -7.34 -2.93 15.96
C VAL A 198 -6.72 -2.87 17.35
N SER A 199 -7.36 -3.49 18.32
CA SER A 199 -6.85 -3.62 19.68
C SER A 199 -7.15 -5.02 20.24
N ASN A 200 -6.25 -5.52 21.09
CA ASN A 200 -6.40 -6.85 21.70
C ASN A 200 -7.51 -6.89 22.77
N GLY A 201 -7.87 -5.73 23.33
CA GLY A 201 -9.04 -5.56 24.19
C GLY A 201 -9.99 -4.52 23.61
N TYR A 202 -11.24 -4.51 24.07
CA TYR A 202 -12.23 -3.53 23.62
C TYR A 202 -11.86 -2.08 24.02
N LYS A 203 -11.05 -1.91 25.06
CA LYS A 203 -10.54 -0.63 25.54
C LYS A 203 -9.01 -0.66 25.44
N PRO A 204 -8.41 0.04 24.46
CA PRO A 204 -6.95 0.17 24.43
C PRO A 204 -6.45 0.95 25.66
N SER A 205 -5.15 0.95 25.90
CA SER A 205 -4.58 1.79 26.96
C SER A 205 -4.70 3.26 26.62
N ALA A 206 -4.81 4.11 27.64
CA ALA A 206 -4.85 5.55 27.43
C ALA A 206 -3.58 6.04 26.71
N ALA A 207 -2.40 5.51 27.08
CA ALA A 207 -1.13 5.83 26.44
C ALA A 207 -1.13 5.49 24.94
N ALA A 208 -1.61 4.29 24.56
CA ALA A 208 -1.71 3.89 23.16
C ALA A 208 -2.68 4.80 22.38
N ALA A 209 -3.80 5.17 22.98
CA ALA A 209 -4.76 6.08 22.36
C ALA A 209 -4.19 7.50 22.19
N PHE A 210 -3.51 8.05 23.20
CA PHE A 210 -2.84 9.36 23.08
C PHE A 210 -1.74 9.34 22.02
N SER A 211 -0.95 8.27 21.96
CA SER A 211 0.08 8.08 20.93
C SER A 211 -0.51 8.05 19.52
N ALA A 212 -1.68 7.42 19.33
CA ALA A 212 -2.37 7.44 18.05
C ALA A 212 -2.77 8.85 17.57
N PHE A 213 -2.89 9.81 18.49
CA PHE A 213 -3.28 11.20 18.23
C PHE A 213 -2.16 12.23 18.36
N SER A 214 -0.96 11.85 18.81
CA SER A 214 0.17 12.77 18.94
C SER A 214 0.71 13.18 17.56
N ASP A 215 0.72 14.49 17.29
CA ASP A 215 1.09 15.12 16.01
C ASP A 215 2.62 15.17 15.74
N SER A 216 3.35 14.07 16.00
CA SER A 216 4.77 13.93 15.58
C SER A 216 4.96 13.92 14.05
N ASN A 217 3.88 14.12 13.28
CA ASN A 217 3.81 14.00 11.83
C ASN A 217 3.88 15.33 11.05
N LYS A 218 4.24 16.48 11.67
CA LYS A 218 4.44 17.75 10.91
C LYS A 218 5.68 18.59 11.18
N SER A 219 6.50 18.36 12.21
CA SER A 219 7.78 19.07 12.34
C SER A 219 8.75 18.32 13.25
N GLY A 220 9.95 18.05 12.72
CA GLY A 220 11.01 17.37 13.47
C GLY A 220 11.60 18.28 14.53
N VAL A 221 11.37 17.95 15.81
CA VAL A 221 12.21 18.40 16.92
C VAL A 221 12.36 17.23 17.89
N LYS A 222 13.63 16.87 18.16
CA LYS A 222 14.02 15.82 19.11
C LYS A 222 13.72 16.28 20.54
N ALA A 223 13.05 15.45 21.33
CA ALA A 223 13.15 15.49 22.78
C ALA A 223 13.96 14.27 23.25
N SER A 224 15.04 14.55 23.96
CA SER A 224 16.02 13.62 24.51
C SER A 224 15.58 13.02 25.85
N ASN A 225 16.18 11.86 26.18
CA ASN A 225 16.33 11.22 27.51
C ASN A 225 15.11 10.41 28.03
N ASP A 226 15.25 9.32 28.79
CA ASP A 226 16.38 8.59 29.39
C ASP A 226 15.93 7.13 29.63
N TYR A 227 16.84 6.16 29.51
CA TYR A 227 16.61 4.76 29.84
C TYR A 227 16.56 4.56 31.38
N SER A 228 15.43 4.09 31.93
CA SER A 228 15.46 3.27 33.15
C SER A 228 14.18 2.47 33.41
N SER A 229 14.38 1.17 33.70
CA SER A 229 13.52 0.21 34.41
C SER A 229 12.05 0.04 33.96
N ALA A 230 11.78 -1.09 33.29
CA ALA A 230 10.43 -1.59 33.05
C ALA A 230 9.70 -1.90 34.37
N SER A 231 8.63 -1.16 34.64
CA SER A 231 7.67 -1.43 35.71
C SER A 231 6.53 -2.32 35.20
N GLU A 232 5.82 -3.00 36.11
CA GLU A 232 4.64 -3.86 35.80
C GLU A 232 3.52 -3.14 35.02
N ALA A 233 3.54 -1.81 34.95
CA ALA A 233 2.62 -1.01 34.14
C ALA A 233 2.86 -1.17 32.62
N ASN A 234 4.12 -1.32 32.17
CA ASN A 234 4.46 -1.47 30.75
C ASN A 234 3.91 -2.78 30.15
N ILE A 235 3.79 -3.84 30.96
CA ILE A 235 3.29 -5.15 30.49
C ILE A 235 1.78 -5.09 30.20
N LYS A 236 1.01 -4.34 31.01
CA LYS A 236 -0.43 -4.15 30.76
C LYS A 236 -0.70 -3.24 29.57
N ASP A 237 0.18 -2.26 29.32
CA ASP A 237 0.08 -1.35 28.17
C ASP A 237 0.40 -2.05 26.83
N GLU A 238 1.33 -3.01 26.81
CA GLU A 238 1.55 -3.87 25.63
C GLU A 238 0.34 -4.80 25.35
N ILE A 239 -0.30 -5.32 26.40
CA ILE A 239 -1.48 -6.20 26.26
C ILE A 239 -2.71 -5.45 25.73
N ARG A 240 -2.89 -4.17 26.07
CA ARG A 240 -4.00 -3.32 25.59
C ARG A 240 -3.56 -2.31 24.52
N GLY A 241 -2.67 -2.71 23.61
CA GLY A 241 -2.21 -1.87 22.51
C GLY A 241 -3.32 -1.48 21.51
N PHE A 242 -3.05 -0.43 20.73
CA PHE A 242 -3.81 -0.02 19.56
C PHE A 242 -2.88 -0.04 18.34
N PHE A 243 -3.30 -0.74 17.28
CA PHE A 243 -2.46 -1.00 16.11
C PHE A 243 -3.16 -0.58 14.83
N ASN A 244 -2.41 0.01 13.91
CA ASN A 244 -2.90 0.32 12.57
C ASN A 244 -3.05 -0.96 11.75
N ILE A 245 -4.16 -1.06 11.02
CA ILE A 245 -4.32 -2.02 9.93
C ILE A 245 -3.81 -1.41 8.63
N PHE A 246 -3.65 -2.23 7.59
CA PHE A 246 -3.08 -1.80 6.31
C PHE A 246 -3.79 -0.60 5.66
N ILE A 247 -5.07 -0.31 5.97
CA ILE A 247 -5.85 0.84 5.45
C ILE A 247 -6.06 1.98 6.45
N SER A 248 -5.51 1.90 7.66
CA SER A 248 -5.75 2.88 8.73
C SER A 248 -5.43 4.31 8.29
N SER A 249 -4.30 4.53 7.62
CA SER A 249 -3.88 5.86 7.14
C SER A 249 -4.92 6.48 6.19
N SER A 250 -5.36 5.71 5.19
CA SER A 250 -6.37 6.10 4.20
C SER A 250 -7.72 6.44 4.84
N LEU A 251 -8.20 5.58 5.76
CA LEU A 251 -9.47 5.83 6.47
C LEU A 251 -9.36 7.03 7.41
N ASN A 252 -8.25 7.17 8.12
CA ASN A 252 -8.02 8.30 9.02
C ASN A 252 -8.07 9.63 8.24
N GLU A 253 -7.37 9.73 7.11
CA GLU A 253 -7.40 10.93 6.27
C GLU A 253 -8.82 11.23 5.79
N PHE A 254 -9.54 10.23 5.28
CA PHE A 254 -10.90 10.41 4.78
C PHE A 254 -11.90 10.80 5.87
N PHE A 255 -11.82 10.18 7.05
CA PHE A 255 -12.77 10.44 8.13
C PHE A 255 -12.56 11.84 8.70
N ASN A 256 -11.30 12.23 8.91
CA ASN A 256 -10.96 13.55 9.43
C ASN A 256 -11.29 14.68 8.44
N THR A 257 -11.27 14.42 7.13
CA THR A 257 -11.51 15.46 6.10
C THR A 257 -12.94 15.53 5.58
N LYS A 258 -13.66 14.40 5.51
CA LYS A 258 -14.96 14.33 4.79
C LYS A 258 -16.14 13.86 5.62
N MET A 259 -15.94 13.05 6.67
CA MET A 259 -17.06 12.38 7.37
C MET A 259 -18.14 13.37 7.85
N ILE A 260 -17.74 14.46 8.50
CA ILE A 260 -18.67 15.43 9.07
C ILE A 260 -19.44 16.19 7.98
N SER A 261 -18.78 16.50 6.86
CA SER A 261 -19.41 17.12 5.69
C SER A 261 -20.44 16.17 5.05
N ILE A 262 -20.10 14.89 4.93
CA ILE A 262 -21.01 13.85 4.43
C ILE A 262 -22.21 13.73 5.37
N LEU A 263 -21.99 13.63 6.69
CA LEU A 263 -23.06 13.50 7.67
C LEU A 263 -24.05 14.68 7.63
N LYS A 264 -23.54 15.91 7.52
CA LYS A 264 -24.37 17.13 7.37
C LYS A 264 -25.23 17.08 6.12
N LEU A 265 -24.63 16.65 5.01
CA LEU A 265 -25.35 16.53 3.76
C LEU A 265 -26.44 15.47 3.83
N ARG A 266 -26.16 14.31 4.45
CA ARG A 266 -27.17 13.28 4.70
C ARG A 266 -28.34 13.83 5.53
N ASN A 267 -28.05 14.57 6.59
CA ASN A 267 -29.09 15.21 7.41
C ASN A 267 -29.94 16.21 6.60
N ALA A 268 -29.33 16.96 5.66
CA ALA A 268 -30.04 17.94 4.85
C ALA A 268 -30.85 17.35 3.68
N THR A 269 -30.42 16.20 3.14
CA THR A 269 -30.96 15.64 1.88
C THR A 269 -31.68 14.31 2.04
N GLY A 270 -31.45 13.59 3.15
CA GLY A 270 -31.94 12.23 3.34
C GLY A 270 -31.18 11.15 2.55
N LEU A 271 -30.06 11.50 1.92
CA LEU A 271 -29.25 10.57 1.13
C LEU A 271 -28.54 9.51 1.99
N GLY A 272 -28.27 8.34 1.37
CA GLY A 272 -27.38 7.33 1.93
C GLY A 272 -25.92 7.82 2.02
N TRP A 273 -25.06 7.04 2.66
CA TRP A 273 -23.63 7.40 2.82
C TRP A 273 -22.91 7.55 1.47
N GLU A 274 -23.15 6.63 0.54
CA GLU A 274 -22.51 6.60 -0.79
C GLU A 274 -22.96 7.80 -1.65
N ASP A 275 -24.27 8.00 -1.76
CA ASP A 275 -24.84 9.09 -2.56
C ASP A 275 -24.43 10.47 -2.01
N ALA A 276 -24.42 10.64 -0.69
CA ALA A 276 -23.96 11.87 -0.06
C ALA A 276 -22.47 12.14 -0.32
N LYS A 277 -21.62 11.12 -0.29
CA LYS A 277 -20.21 11.28 -0.67
C LYS A 277 -20.10 11.71 -2.14
N GLN A 278 -20.77 11.03 -3.06
CA GLN A 278 -20.71 11.36 -4.48
C GLN A 278 -21.14 12.81 -4.72
N TYR A 279 -22.25 13.23 -4.12
CA TYR A 279 -22.72 14.61 -4.21
C TYR A 279 -21.71 15.62 -3.61
N LEU A 280 -21.03 15.28 -2.49
CA LEU A 280 -20.00 16.12 -1.91
C LEU A 280 -18.81 16.34 -2.88
N ASP A 281 -18.41 15.30 -3.60
CA ASP A 281 -17.31 15.39 -4.57
C ASP A 281 -17.68 16.18 -5.81
N GLU A 282 -18.90 16.01 -6.33
CA GLU A 282 -19.44 16.82 -7.44
C GLU A 282 -19.59 18.31 -7.07
N ARG A 283 -19.71 18.61 -5.77
CA ARG A 283 -19.90 19.96 -5.22
C ARG A 283 -18.58 20.70 -4.94
N GLN A 284 -17.42 20.05 -4.98
CA GLN A 284 -16.12 20.72 -4.78
C GLN A 284 -15.94 21.82 -5.85
N GLY A 285 -16.24 23.08 -5.48
CA GLY A 285 -16.16 24.26 -6.36
C GLY A 285 -17.47 24.96 -6.75
N ARG A 286 -18.65 24.66 -6.16
CA ARG A 286 -19.94 25.34 -6.49
C ARG A 286 -20.78 25.76 -5.25
N SER A 287 -21.55 26.86 -5.39
CA SER A 287 -22.41 27.47 -4.36
C SER A 287 -23.64 26.61 -3.98
N LEU A 288 -24.18 26.82 -2.77
CA LEU A 288 -25.26 26.05 -2.13
C LEU A 288 -26.66 26.30 -2.73
N GLU A 289 -26.90 27.44 -3.38
CA GLU A 289 -28.26 27.94 -3.66
C GLU A 289 -28.86 27.48 -5.01
N GLU A 290 -28.05 27.00 -5.96
CA GLU A 290 -28.53 26.71 -7.34
C GLU A 290 -29.16 25.32 -7.52
N ASN A 291 -29.02 24.38 -6.57
CA ASN A 291 -29.18 22.95 -6.85
C ASN A 291 -30.39 22.23 -6.21
N THR A 292 -31.28 22.92 -5.51
CA THR A 292 -32.50 22.28 -4.96
C THR A 292 -33.39 21.68 -6.06
N LYS A 293 -33.25 22.15 -7.31
CA LYS A 293 -33.92 21.58 -8.49
C LYS A 293 -33.24 20.33 -9.07
N LEU A 294 -31.91 20.19 -8.98
CA LEU A 294 -31.15 19.06 -9.52
C LEU A 294 -31.26 17.77 -8.69
N LEU A 295 -31.59 17.90 -7.39
CA LEU A 295 -31.81 16.79 -6.46
C LEU A 295 -32.99 15.88 -6.88
N SER A 296 -33.96 16.40 -7.65
CA SER A 296 -35.20 15.67 -7.96
C SER A 296 -35.13 14.74 -9.19
N GLU A 297 -34.12 14.87 -10.06
CA GLU A 297 -34.09 14.15 -11.35
C GLU A 297 -32.97 13.11 -11.51
N LYS A 298 -31.90 13.11 -10.68
CA LYS A 298 -30.72 12.24 -10.92
C LYS A 298 -30.43 11.14 -9.90
N PHE A 299 -30.86 11.29 -8.64
CA PHE A 299 -30.54 10.31 -7.60
C PHE A 299 -31.74 9.41 -7.33
N TYR A 300 -31.85 8.32 -8.10
CA TYR A 300 -32.65 7.19 -7.66
C TYR A 300 -31.87 6.50 -6.54
N PRO A 301 -32.45 6.32 -5.33
CA PRO A 301 -31.77 5.63 -4.24
C PRO A 301 -31.35 4.25 -4.72
N HIS A 302 -30.04 4.00 -4.79
CA HIS A 302 -29.54 2.66 -5.04
C HIS A 302 -29.94 1.80 -3.83
N ALA A 303 -30.70 0.74 -4.08
CA ALA A 303 -31.06 -0.19 -3.03
C ALA A 303 -29.77 -0.83 -2.47
N ASP A 304 -29.46 -0.56 -1.21
CA ASP A 304 -28.40 -1.28 -0.49
C ASP A 304 -28.72 -2.78 -0.51
N THR A 305 -27.96 -3.52 -1.31
CA THR A 305 -28.12 -4.96 -1.58
C THR A 305 -27.85 -5.85 -0.37
N LEU A 306 -27.53 -5.28 0.80
CA LEU A 306 -27.11 -6.00 2.00
C LEU A 306 -28.25 -6.52 2.89
N ARG A 307 -29.53 -6.24 2.57
CA ARG A 307 -30.67 -6.58 3.45
C ARG A 307 -30.97 -8.08 3.58
N GLY A 308 -30.27 -8.97 2.88
CA GLY A 308 -30.57 -10.40 2.88
C GLY A 308 -30.14 -11.15 4.16
N HIS A 309 -28.95 -10.88 4.71
CA HIS A 309 -28.33 -11.75 5.72
C HIS A 309 -27.34 -11.06 6.70
N ALA A 310 -27.18 -9.74 6.66
CA ALA A 310 -26.22 -9.03 7.51
C ALA A 310 -26.76 -8.76 8.93
N SER A 311 -25.86 -8.71 9.92
CA SER A 311 -26.19 -8.37 11.30
C SER A 311 -26.84 -6.98 11.37
N ARG A 312 -27.74 -6.75 12.35
CA ARG A 312 -28.35 -5.43 12.60
C ARG A 312 -27.32 -4.31 12.73
N ILE A 313 -26.14 -4.65 13.25
CA ILE A 313 -24.98 -3.74 13.40
C ILE A 313 -24.50 -3.16 12.06
N LEU A 314 -24.68 -3.90 10.96
CA LEU A 314 -24.25 -3.50 9.62
C LEU A 314 -25.38 -2.89 8.78
N THR A 315 -26.62 -2.98 9.23
CA THR A 315 -27.82 -2.65 8.42
C THR A 315 -28.68 -1.55 9.01
N ASP A 316 -28.69 -1.39 10.33
CA ASP A 316 -29.37 -0.29 11.01
C ASP A 316 -28.63 1.03 10.73
N ASP A 317 -29.34 2.10 10.40
CA ASP A 317 -28.82 3.45 10.16
C ASP A 317 -29.43 4.43 11.15
N HIS A 318 -28.63 4.91 12.12
CA HIS A 318 -29.15 5.72 13.23
C HIS A 318 -29.76 7.04 12.77
N LEU A 319 -29.41 7.54 11.57
CA LEU A 319 -29.97 8.78 11.04
C LEU A 319 -31.40 8.59 10.54
N THR A 320 -31.72 7.43 9.94
CA THR A 320 -32.99 7.17 9.25
C THR A 320 -33.94 6.27 10.04
N ASP A 321 -33.42 5.32 10.82
CA ASP A 321 -34.21 4.34 11.58
C ASP A 321 -34.61 4.82 12.99
N ASN A 322 -34.16 6.00 13.40
CA ASN A 322 -34.43 6.54 14.72
C ASN A 322 -35.91 6.97 14.87
N ASN A 323 -36.64 6.32 15.79
CA ASN A 323 -38.06 6.54 16.06
C ASN A 323 -38.33 7.83 16.89
N GLY A 324 -37.77 8.97 16.47
CA GLY A 324 -37.98 10.27 17.11
C GLY A 324 -37.17 10.51 18.40
N GLY A 325 -36.18 9.67 18.69
CA GLY A 325 -35.22 9.88 19.77
C GLY A 325 -34.15 10.91 19.41
N SER A 326 -33.31 11.25 20.38
CA SER A 326 -32.11 12.06 20.15
C SER A 326 -31.04 11.32 19.35
N LEU A 327 -30.36 11.99 18.42
CA LEU A 327 -29.34 11.37 17.58
C LEU A 327 -27.99 11.29 18.31
N SER A 328 -27.37 10.10 18.30
CA SER A 328 -26.07 9.85 18.89
C SER A 328 -25.01 9.98 17.82
N PHE A 329 -24.20 11.05 17.91
CA PHE A 329 -23.07 11.24 17.01
C PHE A 329 -22.01 10.13 17.12
N PRO A 330 -21.60 9.67 18.33
CA PRO A 330 -20.67 8.56 18.46
C PRO A 330 -21.12 7.29 17.73
N LEU A 331 -22.43 6.99 17.76
CA LEU A 331 -22.99 5.84 17.03
C LEU A 331 -22.94 6.05 15.51
N LEU A 332 -23.33 7.23 15.01
CA LEU A 332 -23.24 7.55 13.59
C LEU A 332 -21.79 7.47 13.07
N ALA A 333 -20.82 7.89 13.89
CA ALA A 333 -19.40 7.73 13.62
C ALA A 333 -18.98 6.26 13.54
N ALA A 334 -19.42 5.44 14.49
CA ALA A 334 -19.15 4.01 14.50
C ALA A 334 -19.77 3.28 13.29
N GLN A 335 -21.00 3.63 12.91
CA GLN A 335 -21.67 3.07 11.74
C GLN A 335 -20.94 3.45 10.44
N PHE A 336 -20.54 4.71 10.30
CA PHE A 336 -19.74 5.17 9.15
C PHE A 336 -18.41 4.43 9.05
N ALA A 337 -17.69 4.34 10.18
CA ALA A 337 -16.41 3.66 10.25
C ALA A 337 -16.52 2.18 9.89
N LEU A 338 -17.52 1.51 10.45
CA LEU A 338 -17.72 0.09 10.24
C LEU A 338 -18.11 -0.22 8.80
N MET A 339 -18.95 0.61 8.18
CA MET A 339 -19.35 0.46 6.78
C MET A 339 -18.13 0.50 5.85
N TYR A 340 -17.29 1.54 5.95
CA TYR A 340 -16.10 1.68 5.08
C TYR A 340 -15.02 0.64 5.37
N LEU A 341 -14.92 0.14 6.60
CA LEU A 341 -13.94 -0.89 6.93
C LEU A 341 -14.39 -2.28 6.41
N VAL A 342 -15.60 -2.71 6.74
CA VAL A 342 -16.11 -4.05 6.37
C VAL A 342 -16.27 -4.16 4.86
N ARG A 343 -16.63 -3.06 4.19
CA ARG A 343 -16.78 -2.98 2.73
C ARG A 343 -15.58 -2.31 2.06
N CYS A 344 -14.41 -2.28 2.71
CA CYS A 344 -13.25 -1.53 2.20
C CYS A 344 -12.85 -1.93 0.77
N THR A 345 -13.09 -3.19 0.40
CA THR A 345 -12.78 -3.75 -0.92
C THR A 345 -13.71 -3.26 -2.03
N GLU A 346 -14.82 -2.62 -1.68
CA GLU A 346 -15.73 -1.95 -2.63
C GLU A 346 -15.29 -0.52 -2.94
N PHE A 347 -14.35 0.06 -2.20
CA PHE A 347 -13.97 1.46 -2.32
C PHE A 347 -12.50 1.65 -2.72
N CYS A 348 -12.24 2.74 -3.45
CA CYS A 348 -10.87 3.16 -3.75
C CYS A 348 -10.15 3.63 -2.48
N LEU A 349 -8.93 3.15 -2.25
CA LEU A 349 -8.14 3.56 -1.08
C LEU A 349 -7.64 5.01 -1.08
N VAL A 350 -7.85 5.74 -2.18
CA VAL A 350 -7.43 7.13 -2.29
C VAL A 350 -8.63 8.06 -2.32
N CYS A 351 -9.51 7.89 -3.30
CA CYS A 351 -10.69 8.76 -3.43
C CYS A 351 -11.93 8.26 -2.66
N HIS A 352 -11.91 7.02 -2.15
CA HIS A 352 -13.04 6.36 -1.47
C HIS A 352 -14.30 6.19 -2.33
N ASP A 353 -14.19 6.37 -3.64
CA ASP A 353 -15.31 6.11 -4.56
C ASP A 353 -15.53 4.61 -4.70
N LYS A 354 -16.79 4.22 -4.86
CA LYS A 354 -17.16 2.84 -5.10
C LYS A 354 -16.56 2.37 -6.43
N ILE A 355 -15.94 1.19 -6.41
CA ILE A 355 -15.38 0.59 -7.60
C ILE A 355 -16.31 -0.52 -8.07
N THR A 356 -16.70 -0.46 -9.34
CA THR A 356 -17.63 -1.41 -9.96
C THR A 356 -16.93 -2.71 -10.30
N ALA A 357 -16.58 -3.51 -9.30
CA ALA A 357 -16.13 -4.88 -9.50
C ALA A 357 -17.28 -5.87 -9.21
N GLU A 358 -17.58 -6.75 -10.16
CA GLU A 358 -18.54 -7.85 -9.98
C GLU A 358 -17.98 -8.98 -9.07
N PHE A 359 -16.74 -8.86 -8.61
CA PHE A 359 -16.06 -9.84 -7.78
C PHE A 359 -15.51 -9.19 -6.50
N GLU A 360 -15.81 -9.82 -5.37
CA GLU A 360 -15.35 -9.38 -4.04
C GLU A 360 -13.84 -9.66 -3.89
N ALA A 361 -13.03 -8.60 -3.92
CA ALA A 361 -11.61 -8.71 -3.65
C ALA A 361 -11.34 -8.91 -2.15
N LEU A 362 -10.28 -9.64 -1.80
CA LEU A 362 -9.81 -9.78 -0.42
C LEU A 362 -9.03 -8.56 0.06
N LYS A 363 -8.36 -7.83 -0.85
CA LYS A 363 -7.67 -6.59 -0.52
C LYS A 363 -8.23 -5.42 -1.34
N PRO A 364 -8.48 -4.26 -0.73
CA PRO A 364 -8.89 -3.05 -1.42
C PRO A 364 -7.80 -2.54 -2.35
N TYR A 365 -8.22 -1.73 -3.32
CA TYR A 365 -7.39 -1.33 -4.44
C TYR A 365 -7.58 0.15 -4.76
N VAL A 366 -6.71 0.65 -5.62
CA VAL A 366 -6.77 2.01 -6.13
C VAL A 366 -7.41 1.98 -7.50
N CYS A 367 -8.39 2.87 -7.71
CA CYS A 367 -9.09 2.98 -8.99
C CYS A 367 -8.17 3.51 -10.09
N ASP A 368 -8.58 3.35 -11.35
CA ASP A 368 -7.74 3.71 -12.51
C ASP A 368 -7.66 5.23 -12.79
N LYS A 369 -8.20 6.07 -11.90
CA LYS A 369 -8.08 7.53 -12.01
C LYS A 369 -6.59 7.92 -11.91
N PRO A 370 -6.02 8.66 -12.88
CA PRO A 370 -4.58 8.98 -12.89
C PRO A 370 -4.09 9.64 -11.61
N LEU A 371 -4.88 10.55 -11.02
CA LEU A 371 -4.53 11.21 -9.76
C LEU A 371 -4.45 10.22 -8.59
N CYS A 372 -5.38 9.26 -8.50
CA CYS A 372 -5.37 8.25 -7.45
C CYS A 372 -4.17 7.31 -7.60
N LEU A 373 -3.87 6.87 -8.82
CA LEU A 373 -2.69 6.05 -9.10
C LEU A 373 -1.39 6.77 -8.75
N TYR A 374 -1.28 8.06 -9.10
CA TYR A 374 -0.12 8.89 -8.74
C TYR A 374 -0.01 9.10 -7.22
N GLN A 375 -1.11 9.47 -6.57
CA GLN A 375 -1.17 9.65 -5.11
C GLN A 375 -0.78 8.36 -4.38
N TYR A 376 -1.20 7.22 -4.89
CA TYR A 376 -0.82 5.94 -4.32
C TYR A 376 0.67 5.62 -4.54
N MET A 377 1.10 5.61 -5.79
CA MET A 377 2.43 5.13 -6.16
C MET A 377 3.55 6.12 -5.79
N ALA A 378 3.37 7.40 -6.09
CA ALA A 378 4.36 8.44 -5.85
C ALA A 378 4.25 9.05 -4.44
N LEU A 379 3.02 9.32 -3.97
CA LEU A 379 2.79 10.01 -2.70
C LEU A 379 2.54 9.07 -1.51
N GLY A 380 2.37 7.76 -1.73
CA GLY A 380 2.24 6.78 -0.65
C GLY A 380 0.89 6.79 0.05
N PHE A 381 -0.15 7.35 -0.58
CA PHE A 381 -1.51 7.29 -0.08
C PHE A 381 -2.12 5.91 -0.37
N GLY A 382 -2.31 5.06 0.64
CA GLY A 382 -2.86 3.71 0.46
C GLY A 382 -2.27 2.68 1.42
N PRO A 383 -2.26 1.38 1.06
CA PRO A 383 -1.71 0.33 1.88
C PRO A 383 -0.27 0.62 2.28
N SER A 384 0.01 0.52 3.58
CA SER A 384 1.36 0.72 4.10
C SER A 384 2.29 -0.39 3.60
N VAL A 385 3.33 -0.01 2.86
CA VAL A 385 4.42 -0.92 2.48
C VAL A 385 5.16 -1.44 3.70
N GLU A 386 5.27 -0.60 4.73
CA GLU A 386 5.84 -0.96 6.02
C GLU A 386 5.03 -2.09 6.69
N HIS A 387 3.69 -2.02 6.62
CA HIS A 387 2.82 -3.09 7.12
C HIS A 387 3.04 -4.41 6.37
N GLU A 388 3.09 -4.41 5.04
CA GLU A 388 3.33 -5.63 4.25
C GLU A 388 4.72 -6.25 4.52
N ILE A 389 5.76 -5.42 4.70
CA ILE A 389 7.11 -5.89 5.06
C ILE A 389 7.11 -6.53 6.45
N ARG A 390 6.38 -5.94 7.40
CA ARG A 390 6.31 -6.45 8.78
C ARG A 390 5.49 -7.74 8.87
N SER A 391 4.33 -7.80 8.20
CA SER A 391 3.41 -8.93 8.27
C SER A 391 3.80 -10.12 7.39
N GLN A 392 4.35 -9.86 6.19
CA GLN A 392 4.66 -10.92 5.21
C GLN A 392 6.04 -10.74 4.53
N PRO A 393 7.15 -10.74 5.30
CA PRO A 393 8.49 -10.46 4.78
C PRO A 393 8.91 -11.39 3.63
N TYR A 394 8.61 -12.69 3.72
CA TYR A 394 9.00 -13.66 2.69
C TYR A 394 8.16 -13.55 1.40
N VAL A 395 6.93 -13.04 1.49
CA VAL A 395 6.15 -12.71 0.30
C VAL A 395 6.78 -11.51 -0.40
N VAL A 396 7.15 -10.46 0.35
CA VAL A 396 7.84 -9.29 -0.22
C VAL A 396 9.18 -9.69 -0.86
N ASP A 397 9.98 -10.52 -0.19
CA ASP A 397 11.23 -11.10 -0.73
C ASP A 397 11.00 -11.78 -2.09
N LEU A 398 9.98 -12.63 -2.16
CA LEU A 398 9.61 -13.36 -3.37
C LEU A 398 9.22 -12.40 -4.52
N LEU A 399 8.41 -11.37 -4.23
CA LEU A 399 8.00 -10.37 -5.23
C LEU A 399 9.20 -9.57 -5.77
N LEU A 400 10.11 -9.14 -4.88
CA LEU A 400 11.33 -8.43 -5.28
C LEU A 400 12.24 -9.33 -6.12
N ASN A 401 12.41 -10.59 -5.73
CA ASN A 401 13.23 -11.55 -6.48
C ASN A 401 12.64 -11.84 -7.88
N PHE A 402 11.32 -11.97 -8.01
CA PHE A 402 10.67 -12.09 -9.31
C PHE A 402 10.84 -10.84 -10.17
N CYS A 403 10.69 -9.64 -9.59
CA CYS A 403 10.91 -8.39 -10.31
C CYS A 403 12.37 -8.30 -10.81
N TYR A 404 13.34 -8.57 -9.93
CA TYR A 404 14.76 -8.54 -10.26
C TYR A 404 15.12 -9.49 -11.39
N THR A 405 14.77 -10.77 -11.26
CA THR A 405 15.09 -11.80 -12.26
C THR A 405 14.39 -11.52 -13.59
N SER A 406 13.18 -10.97 -13.56
CA SER A 406 12.46 -10.53 -14.77
C SER A 406 13.08 -9.29 -15.41
N ALA A 407 13.62 -8.36 -14.60
CA ALA A 407 14.36 -7.20 -15.10
C ALA A 407 15.65 -7.63 -15.79
N CYS A 408 16.46 -8.47 -15.12
CA CYS A 408 17.68 -9.05 -15.66
C CYS A 408 17.43 -9.87 -16.94
N GLY A 409 16.30 -10.57 -17.00
CA GLY A 409 15.88 -11.31 -18.19
C GLY A 409 15.26 -10.47 -19.31
N GLY A 410 14.99 -9.18 -19.09
CA GLY A 410 14.29 -8.32 -20.05
C GLY A 410 12.82 -8.72 -20.29
N ARG A 411 12.14 -9.25 -19.27
CA ARG A 411 10.80 -9.87 -19.38
C ARG A 411 9.73 -9.20 -18.52
N ILE A 412 10.02 -8.01 -18.02
CA ILE A 412 9.01 -7.16 -17.40
C ILE A 412 8.00 -6.74 -18.48
N ARG A 413 6.72 -7.03 -18.26
CA ARG A 413 5.64 -6.67 -19.19
C ARG A 413 5.07 -5.27 -18.93
N GLU A 414 5.08 -4.85 -17.67
CA GLU A 414 4.55 -3.57 -17.20
C GLU A 414 5.60 -2.87 -16.34
N TYR A 415 5.83 -1.59 -16.60
CA TYR A 415 6.86 -0.78 -15.95
C TYR A 415 6.21 0.22 -14.98
N PRO A 416 6.96 0.74 -13.97
CA PRO A 416 6.48 1.78 -13.04
C PRO A 416 6.36 3.16 -13.71
N THR A 417 5.60 3.24 -14.80
CA THR A 417 5.43 4.47 -15.58
C THR A 417 4.41 5.40 -14.94
N GLY A 418 4.65 6.71 -14.98
CA GLY A 418 3.79 7.73 -14.35
C GLY A 418 4.11 7.99 -12.88
N MET A 419 5.21 7.41 -12.37
CA MET A 419 5.71 7.67 -11.01
C MET A 419 6.78 8.77 -10.97
N SER A 420 7.26 9.22 -12.14
CA SER A 420 8.31 10.24 -12.27
C SER A 420 9.56 9.92 -11.42
N LEU A 421 10.01 8.66 -11.46
CA LEU A 421 11.20 8.23 -10.73
C LEU A 421 12.44 8.92 -11.30
N SER A 422 13.12 9.74 -10.49
CA SER A 422 14.41 10.35 -10.83
C SER A 422 15.53 9.34 -10.61
N VAL A 423 16.17 8.90 -11.70
CA VAL A 423 17.18 7.85 -11.71
C VAL A 423 18.48 8.36 -12.33
N PRO A 424 19.64 7.75 -12.05
CA PRO A 424 20.87 8.12 -12.72
C PRO A 424 20.81 7.65 -14.18
N PHE A 425 21.55 8.33 -15.06
CA PHE A 425 21.68 7.91 -16.44
C PHE A 425 22.18 6.46 -16.53
N ALA A 426 21.48 5.62 -17.29
CA ALA A 426 21.81 4.21 -17.43
C ALA A 426 22.92 4.02 -18.46
N ILE A 427 24.03 3.43 -18.04
CA ILE A 427 24.98 2.82 -18.98
C ILE A 427 24.52 1.37 -19.10
N ALA A 428 24.17 0.93 -20.31
CA ALA A 428 23.99 -0.49 -20.58
C ALA A 428 25.28 -1.20 -20.13
N GLN A 429 25.21 -2.01 -19.07
CA GLN A 429 26.35 -2.83 -18.67
C GLN A 429 26.66 -3.77 -19.84
N ALA A 430 27.74 -3.49 -20.56
CA ALA A 430 28.35 -4.43 -21.48
C ALA A 430 28.98 -5.55 -20.62
N GLY A 431 28.17 -6.51 -20.15
CA GLY A 431 28.71 -7.52 -19.23
C GLY A 431 27.78 -8.62 -18.72
N ASN A 432 26.45 -8.50 -18.82
CA ASN A 432 25.61 -9.64 -18.46
C ASN A 432 25.54 -10.64 -19.61
N THR A 433 26.10 -11.81 -19.36
CA THR A 433 26.15 -12.97 -20.24
C THR A 433 24.80 -13.19 -20.95
N VAL A 434 24.84 -13.10 -22.27
CA VAL A 434 23.74 -13.54 -23.14
C VAL A 434 23.43 -15.00 -22.78
N PRO A 435 22.20 -15.36 -22.37
CA PRO A 435 21.83 -16.75 -22.19
C PRO A 435 21.98 -17.48 -23.53
N SER A 436 22.75 -18.57 -23.53
CA SER A 436 22.85 -19.46 -24.69
C SER A 436 21.45 -19.98 -25.04
N GLY A 437 20.88 -19.52 -26.15
CA GLY A 437 19.53 -19.90 -26.59
C GLY A 437 18.90 -19.00 -27.66
N VAL A 438 19.44 -17.81 -27.94
CA VAL A 438 18.91 -16.94 -29.01
C VAL A 438 19.54 -17.32 -30.35
N SER A 439 18.71 -17.61 -31.36
CA SER A 439 19.18 -17.90 -32.72
C SER A 439 20.00 -16.73 -33.28
N PRO A 440 21.10 -16.97 -34.03
CA PRO A 440 22.00 -15.91 -34.53
C PRO A 440 21.35 -14.90 -35.50
N ALA A 441 20.08 -15.08 -35.87
CA ALA A 441 19.41 -14.29 -36.90
C ALA A 441 18.98 -12.87 -36.45
N MET A 442 19.10 -12.52 -35.16
CA MET A 442 18.80 -11.14 -34.66
C MET A 442 20.05 -10.30 -34.36
N MET A 443 21.27 -10.81 -34.59
CA MET A 443 22.54 -10.07 -34.33
C MET A 443 22.98 -9.14 -35.47
N ASN A 444 22.05 -8.67 -36.31
CA ASN A 444 22.34 -7.69 -37.36
C ASN A 444 21.78 -6.28 -37.09
N ALA A 445 21.53 -5.96 -35.82
CA ALA A 445 21.44 -4.57 -35.39
C ALA A 445 22.84 -4.14 -34.94
N SER A 446 23.44 -3.21 -35.69
CA SER A 446 24.70 -2.55 -35.38
C SER A 446 24.77 -2.22 -33.88
N ALA A 447 25.91 -2.50 -33.24
CA ALA A 447 26.18 -2.04 -31.88
C ALA A 447 25.75 -0.56 -31.78
N PRO A 448 24.95 -0.16 -30.77
CA PRO A 448 24.48 1.21 -30.68
C PRO A 448 25.71 2.10 -30.58
N GLN A 449 25.96 2.88 -31.64
CA GLN A 449 26.93 3.96 -31.59
C GLN A 449 26.52 4.85 -30.42
N ALA A 450 27.44 5.06 -29.47
CA ALA A 450 27.21 5.96 -28.34
C ALA A 450 26.74 7.31 -28.88
N ASN A 451 25.51 7.68 -28.55
CA ASN A 451 24.90 8.92 -29.01
C ASN A 451 25.77 10.09 -28.47
N PRO A 452 26.30 11.00 -29.31
CA PRO A 452 27.24 12.03 -28.85
C PRO A 452 26.69 13.00 -27.79
N HIS A 453 25.38 13.00 -27.54
CA HIS A 453 24.72 13.74 -26.44
C HIS A 453 24.86 13.09 -25.05
N THR A 454 25.57 11.96 -24.90
CA THR A 454 25.71 11.23 -23.63
C THR A 454 26.80 11.76 -22.70
N ARG A 455 27.76 12.54 -23.21
CA ARG A 455 28.89 13.06 -22.41
C ARG A 455 28.55 14.26 -21.53
N ASP A 456 27.43 14.94 -21.76
CA ASP A 456 27.05 16.14 -21.00
C ASP A 456 26.34 15.86 -19.66
N LYS A 457 26.18 14.57 -19.29
CA LYS A 457 25.41 14.15 -18.09
C LYS A 457 26.24 13.41 -17.03
N GLU A 458 27.54 13.28 -17.24
CA GLU A 458 28.46 12.66 -16.29
C GLU A 458 29.63 13.59 -16.00
N PHE A 459 30.16 13.51 -14.77
CA PHE A 459 31.23 14.39 -14.29
C PHE A 459 32.43 13.55 -13.87
N ASP A 460 33.61 13.88 -14.38
CA ASP A 460 34.85 13.28 -13.92
C ASP A 460 35.20 13.86 -12.53
N VAL A 461 35.43 12.98 -11.56
CA VAL A 461 35.67 13.31 -10.15
C VAL A 461 36.76 12.41 -9.57
N GLU A 462 37.43 12.88 -8.53
CA GLU A 462 38.26 12.05 -7.66
C GLU A 462 37.42 11.58 -6.48
N TYR A 463 37.36 10.27 -6.24
CA TYR A 463 36.64 9.66 -5.11
C TYR A 463 37.61 9.18 -4.04
N ASN A 464 37.46 9.69 -2.81
CA ASN A 464 38.17 9.24 -1.63
C ASN A 464 37.29 8.27 -0.81
N ALA A 465 37.66 7.00 -0.81
CA ALA A 465 36.86 5.95 -0.17
C ALA A 465 36.86 6.00 1.36
N GLU A 466 37.95 6.48 1.98
CA GLU A 466 38.08 6.54 3.45
C GLU A 466 37.28 7.71 4.03
N ALA A 467 37.32 8.86 3.36
CA ALA A 467 36.60 10.06 3.78
C ALA A 467 35.13 10.08 3.31
N CYS A 468 34.74 9.22 2.37
CA CYS A 468 33.46 9.30 1.64
C CYS A 468 33.27 10.70 1.02
N GLU A 469 34.30 11.17 0.33
CA GLU A 469 34.33 12.51 -0.28
C GLU A 469 34.59 12.39 -1.78
N ILE A 470 34.04 13.33 -2.53
CA ILE A 470 34.38 13.54 -3.93
C ILE A 470 34.98 14.93 -4.12
N ARG A 471 35.92 15.03 -5.05
CA ARG A 471 36.50 16.29 -5.49
C ARG A 471 36.24 16.47 -6.99
N PHE A 472 35.64 17.60 -7.35
CA PHE A 472 35.52 18.02 -8.74
C PHE A 472 36.85 18.59 -9.24
N GLU A 473 37.22 18.29 -10.48
CA GLU A 473 38.40 18.90 -11.11
C GLU A 473 38.21 20.43 -11.23
N ASP A 474 39.31 21.19 -11.14
CA ASP A 474 39.33 22.65 -10.94
C ASP A 474 38.68 23.48 -12.09
N ASN A 475 38.20 22.84 -13.17
CA ASN A 475 37.59 23.50 -14.34
C ASN A 475 36.10 23.90 -14.15
N PHE A 476 35.52 23.78 -12.95
CA PHE A 476 34.09 24.04 -12.71
C PHE A 476 33.72 25.49 -12.31
N GLU A 477 34.66 26.41 -12.19
CA GLU A 477 34.39 27.80 -11.78
C GLU A 477 33.40 28.53 -12.71
N ASN A 478 33.37 28.22 -14.01
CA ASN A 478 32.42 28.79 -14.98
C ASN A 478 31.16 27.92 -15.21
N LYS A 479 31.03 26.82 -14.46
CA LYS A 479 30.09 25.73 -14.76
C LYS A 479 28.90 25.61 -13.78
N GLY A 480 28.93 26.26 -12.64
CA GLY A 480 27.93 26.09 -11.58
C GLY A 480 28.03 24.72 -10.90
N ILE A 481 27.56 24.62 -9.66
CA ILE A 481 27.66 23.39 -8.86
C ILE A 481 26.66 22.34 -9.40
N PRO A 482 27.12 21.14 -9.80
CA PRO A 482 26.27 20.14 -10.45
C PRO A 482 25.39 19.33 -9.48
N ILE A 483 25.65 19.41 -8.18
CA ILE A 483 24.98 18.65 -7.12
C ILE A 483 24.53 19.56 -5.98
N ARG A 484 23.48 19.16 -5.26
CA ARG A 484 22.96 19.85 -4.08
C ARG A 484 22.91 18.91 -2.89
N ARG A 485 22.90 19.49 -1.68
CA ARG A 485 22.65 18.73 -0.46
C ARG A 485 21.32 17.99 -0.56
N GLY A 486 21.34 16.68 -0.30
CA GLY A 486 20.19 15.80 -0.39
C GLY A 486 20.05 15.06 -1.73
N ASP A 487 20.79 15.44 -2.78
CA ASP A 487 20.77 14.75 -4.06
C ASP A 487 21.34 13.33 -3.92
N TRP A 488 20.83 12.43 -4.76
CA TRP A 488 21.37 11.09 -4.92
C TRP A 488 22.29 11.03 -6.13
N VAL A 489 23.43 10.35 -5.97
CA VAL A 489 24.46 10.22 -7.00
C VAL A 489 24.94 8.78 -7.11
N ARG A 490 25.34 8.40 -8.32
CA ARG A 490 26.00 7.14 -8.65
C ARG A 490 27.43 7.44 -9.06
N ILE A 491 28.39 6.77 -8.42
CA ILE A 491 29.81 6.88 -8.72
C ILE A 491 30.29 5.57 -9.34
N LEU A 492 30.99 5.68 -10.46
CA LEU A 492 31.64 4.57 -11.14
C LEU A 492 33.13 4.64 -10.90
N VAL A 493 33.67 3.68 -10.14
CA VAL A 493 35.09 3.59 -9.78
C VAL A 493 35.75 2.54 -10.65
N GLY A 494 36.79 2.90 -11.42
CA GLY A 494 37.55 1.98 -12.29
C GLY A 494 38.13 2.67 -13.53
N PRO A 495 38.98 1.99 -14.33
CA PRO A 495 39.57 2.57 -15.53
C PRO A 495 38.50 2.87 -16.60
N ALA A 496 38.91 3.65 -17.60
CA ALA A 496 38.12 4.22 -18.70
C ALA A 496 36.93 3.39 -19.24
N PRO A 497 35.92 4.04 -19.85
CA PRO A 497 34.72 3.37 -20.39
C PRO A 497 35.06 2.17 -21.30
N GLY A 498 34.62 0.98 -20.89
CA GLY A 498 34.74 -0.25 -21.69
C GLY A 498 35.49 -1.41 -21.03
N GLU A 499 36.07 -1.23 -19.84
CA GLU A 499 36.75 -2.31 -19.11
C GLU A 499 35.83 -3.03 -18.10
N PHE A 500 36.05 -4.34 -17.93
CA PHE A 500 35.17 -5.30 -17.24
C PHE A 500 35.05 -5.16 -15.71
N MET A 501 35.52 -4.05 -15.10
CA MET A 501 35.66 -3.94 -13.63
C MET A 501 35.30 -2.55 -13.05
N SER A 502 34.35 -1.80 -13.61
CA SER A 502 33.85 -0.60 -12.94
C SER A 502 32.88 -0.96 -11.81
N GLN A 503 33.24 -0.68 -10.56
CA GLN A 503 32.33 -0.81 -9.42
C GLN A 503 31.40 0.41 -9.36
N ALA A 504 30.10 0.15 -9.35
CA ALA A 504 29.09 1.19 -9.20
C ALA A 504 28.64 1.28 -7.74
N ILE A 505 28.76 2.47 -7.17
CA ILE A 505 28.45 2.77 -5.77
C ILE A 505 27.51 3.98 -5.73
N HIS A 506 26.51 3.93 -4.85
CA HIS A 506 25.48 4.96 -4.72
C HIS A 506 25.60 5.68 -3.39
N PHE A 507 25.29 6.97 -3.42
CA PHE A 507 25.45 7.87 -2.28
C PHE A 507 24.35 8.92 -2.25
N ARG A 508 24.10 9.45 -1.06
CA ARG A 508 23.41 10.71 -0.86
C ARG A 508 24.42 11.80 -0.52
N VAL A 509 24.25 12.97 -1.11
CA VAL A 509 25.09 14.16 -0.84
C VAL A 509 24.70 14.74 0.52
N GLU A 510 25.61 14.70 1.49
CA GLU A 510 25.37 15.20 2.85
C GLU A 510 25.70 16.69 2.99
N ASP A 511 26.82 17.11 2.41
CA ASP A 511 27.34 18.47 2.54
C ASP A 511 28.13 18.89 1.28
N ILE A 512 27.99 20.16 0.92
CA ILE A 512 28.67 20.82 -0.21
C ILE A 512 29.33 22.14 0.22
N THR A 513 29.38 22.46 1.51
CA THR A 513 29.94 23.73 2.03
C THR A 513 31.42 23.91 1.70
N SER A 514 32.15 22.82 1.47
CA SER A 514 33.59 22.80 1.18
C SER A 514 33.90 22.62 -0.32
N PHE A 515 33.02 23.07 -1.22
CA PHE A 515 33.21 22.96 -2.67
C PHE A 515 34.60 23.48 -3.11
N PRO A 516 35.36 22.78 -3.98
CA PRO A 516 34.99 21.67 -4.89
C PRO A 516 34.93 20.28 -4.24
N ILE A 517 35.04 20.18 -2.91
CA ILE A 517 34.88 18.93 -2.17
C ILE A 517 33.43 18.80 -1.69
N ALA A 518 32.81 17.65 -1.94
CA ALA A 518 31.49 17.30 -1.41
C ALA A 518 31.56 16.03 -0.57
N LYS A 519 30.88 16.06 0.57
CA LYS A 519 30.78 14.94 1.51
C LYS A 519 29.57 14.07 1.20
N LEU A 520 29.78 12.77 1.21
CA LEU A 520 28.79 11.77 0.87
C LEU A 520 28.41 10.92 2.09
N SER A 521 27.23 10.30 2.02
CA SER A 521 26.76 9.30 2.96
C SER A 521 27.64 8.04 2.92
N PRO A 522 27.42 7.06 3.83
CA PRO A 522 28.05 5.75 3.69
C PRO A 522 27.76 5.11 2.31
N PRO A 523 28.72 4.37 1.73
CA PRO A 523 28.59 3.81 0.39
C PRO A 523 27.54 2.70 0.33
N ILE A 524 26.69 2.73 -0.70
CA ILE A 524 25.77 1.66 -1.06
C ILE A 524 26.29 0.99 -2.33
N ALA A 525 27.09 -0.05 -2.16
CA ALA A 525 27.68 -0.79 -3.28
C ALA A 525 26.67 -1.74 -3.94
N GLN A 526 26.67 -1.81 -5.27
CA GLN A 526 26.07 -2.93 -5.98
C GLN A 526 26.94 -4.17 -5.73
N ASN A 527 26.40 -5.22 -5.11
CA ASN A 527 27.16 -6.44 -4.84
C ASN A 527 27.70 -7.01 -6.17
N PRO A 528 29.02 -7.19 -6.35
CA PRO A 528 29.51 -7.90 -7.52
C PRO A 528 29.02 -9.34 -7.44
N GLN A 529 28.29 -9.78 -8.47
CA GLN A 529 28.00 -11.20 -8.66
C GLN A 529 29.31 -11.98 -8.53
N VAL A 530 29.34 -12.92 -7.58
CA VAL A 530 30.45 -13.82 -7.33
C VAL A 530 30.68 -14.65 -8.59
N SER A 531 31.61 -14.21 -9.44
CA SER A 531 32.14 -15.02 -10.52
C SER A 531 33.11 -16.04 -9.91
N THR A 532 32.61 -17.19 -9.50
CA THR A 532 33.42 -18.37 -9.17
C THR A 532 34.03 -18.97 -10.45
N ASN A 533 34.96 -18.24 -11.06
CA ASN A 533 35.98 -18.86 -11.90
C ASN A 533 37.31 -18.66 -11.20
N GLN A 534 37.68 -19.65 -10.38
CA GLN A 534 39.04 -19.81 -9.88
C GLN A 534 39.97 -19.96 -11.08
N VAL A 535 40.64 -18.87 -11.46
CA VAL A 535 41.87 -18.96 -12.26
C VAL A 535 42.99 -19.35 -11.30
N PRO A 536 43.81 -20.38 -11.58
CA PRO A 536 44.90 -20.76 -10.70
C PRO A 536 45.89 -19.61 -10.54
N SER A 537 46.18 -19.29 -9.29
CA SER A 537 47.19 -18.31 -8.87
C SER A 537 48.55 -18.63 -9.49
N ALA A 538 49.14 -17.65 -10.18
CA ALA A 538 50.55 -17.66 -10.55
C ALA A 538 51.16 -16.28 -10.26
N GLY A 539 52.13 -16.26 -9.35
CA GLY A 539 53.11 -15.17 -9.20
C GLY A 539 52.71 -14.07 -8.23
N HIS A 540 53.15 -14.19 -6.98
CA HIS A 540 53.17 -13.09 -6.03
C HIS A 540 54.17 -12.02 -6.49
N THR A 541 53.68 -10.81 -6.73
CA THR A 541 54.43 -9.56 -6.46
C THR A 541 53.61 -8.78 -5.44
N PRO A 542 54.21 -8.11 -4.44
CA PRO A 542 53.46 -7.31 -3.50
C PRO A 542 52.88 -6.12 -4.27
N ALA A 543 51.58 -6.17 -4.53
CA ALA A 543 50.86 -5.03 -5.07
C ALA A 543 50.95 -3.90 -4.04
N VAL A 544 51.44 -2.76 -4.49
CA VAL A 544 51.29 -1.47 -3.81
C VAL A 544 49.80 -1.33 -3.45
N ASP A 545 49.50 -0.98 -2.20
CA ASP A 545 48.12 -0.70 -1.77
C ASP A 545 47.47 0.25 -2.81
N PRO A 546 46.27 -0.08 -3.34
CA PRO A 546 45.63 0.79 -4.31
C PRO A 546 45.47 2.18 -3.68
N PRO A 547 45.70 3.27 -4.44
CA PRO A 547 45.60 4.62 -3.89
C PRO A 547 44.20 4.85 -3.29
N ASN A 548 44.13 5.43 -2.09
CA ASN A 548 42.87 5.77 -1.39
C ASN A 548 41.97 6.72 -2.20
N ILE A 549 42.54 7.40 -3.18
CA ILE A 549 41.86 8.29 -4.11
C ILE A 549 41.86 7.63 -5.48
N ALA A 550 40.67 7.43 -6.04
CA ALA A 550 40.49 6.83 -7.36
C ALA A 550 39.80 7.81 -8.31
N ALA A 551 40.24 7.83 -9.57
CA ALA A 551 39.49 8.50 -10.63
C ALA A 551 38.14 7.80 -10.80
N ALA A 552 37.07 8.58 -10.87
CA ALA A 552 35.71 8.10 -10.93
C ALA A 552 34.82 9.00 -11.78
N ARG A 553 33.65 8.48 -12.16
CA ARG A 553 32.62 9.23 -12.89
C ARG A 553 31.36 9.31 -12.06
N LEU A 554 30.81 10.51 -11.95
CA LEU A 554 29.60 10.81 -11.20
C LEU A 554 28.41 11.02 -12.13
N ALA A 555 27.29 10.37 -11.81
CA ALA A 555 25.99 10.57 -12.44
C ALA A 555 24.94 10.92 -11.38
N VAL A 556 24.19 11.99 -11.59
CA VAL A 556 23.14 12.47 -10.67
C VAL A 556 21.82 11.76 -10.96
N TYR A 557 21.01 11.51 -9.93
CA TYR A 557 19.65 10.99 -10.05
C TYR A 557 18.68 12.07 -10.57
N ASN A 558 18.78 12.41 -11.85
CA ASN A 558 18.01 13.49 -12.48
C ASN A 558 17.36 13.11 -13.81
N CYS A 559 17.48 11.86 -14.24
CA CYS A 559 16.83 11.36 -15.45
C CYS A 559 15.45 10.82 -15.11
N ASN A 560 14.44 11.18 -15.90
CA ASN A 560 13.09 10.65 -15.74
C ASN A 560 13.03 9.21 -16.28
N PHE A 561 12.68 8.25 -15.40
CA PHE A 561 12.54 6.84 -15.76
C PHE A 561 11.57 6.61 -16.93
N ASP A 562 10.53 7.43 -17.05
CA ASP A 562 9.47 7.23 -18.06
C ASP A 562 9.98 7.40 -19.49
N GLU A 563 11.01 8.23 -19.68
CA GLU A 563 11.61 8.59 -20.97
C GLU A 563 12.66 7.58 -21.46
N MET A 564 13.04 6.62 -20.62
CA MET A 564 14.05 5.60 -20.94
C MET A 564 13.50 4.52 -21.89
N SER A 565 14.38 3.93 -22.70
CA SER A 565 14.08 2.74 -23.49
C SER A 565 13.79 1.51 -22.61
N VAL A 566 13.17 0.49 -23.18
CA VAL A 566 12.83 -0.77 -22.47
C VAL A 566 14.06 -1.44 -21.83
N VAL A 567 15.19 -1.45 -22.55
CA VAL A 567 16.45 -2.04 -22.08
C VAL A 567 17.00 -1.25 -20.91
N GLU A 568 17.04 0.07 -21.03
CA GLU A 568 17.47 0.97 -19.95
C GLU A 568 16.57 0.86 -18.72
N LYS A 569 15.24 0.77 -18.90
CA LYS A 569 14.29 0.55 -17.80
C LYS A 569 14.59 -0.75 -17.05
N CYS A 570 14.84 -1.84 -17.75
CA CYS A 570 15.21 -3.12 -17.14
C CYS A 570 16.52 -3.03 -16.33
N SER A 571 17.57 -2.42 -16.90
CA SER A 571 18.84 -2.22 -16.19
C SER A 571 18.68 -1.32 -14.97
N THR A 572 17.90 -0.24 -15.07
CA THR A 572 17.63 0.66 -13.96
C THR A 572 16.82 -0.01 -12.85
N ILE A 573 15.82 -0.83 -13.18
CA ILE A 573 15.06 -1.61 -12.19
C ILE A 573 15.99 -2.55 -11.42
N ALA A 574 16.83 -3.32 -12.13
CA ALA A 574 17.79 -4.22 -11.48
C ALA A 574 18.74 -3.46 -10.55
N MET A 575 19.29 -2.33 -11.02
CA MET A 575 20.17 -1.46 -10.22
C MET A 575 19.47 -0.95 -8.96
N LEU A 576 18.26 -0.39 -9.08
CA LEU A 576 17.53 0.13 -7.92
C LEU A 576 17.25 -0.96 -6.88
N LEU A 577 16.89 -2.17 -7.33
CA LEU A 577 16.68 -3.31 -6.43
C LEU A 577 17.98 -3.72 -5.73
N GLU A 578 19.14 -3.69 -6.40
CA GLU A 578 20.44 -3.98 -5.79
C GLU A 578 20.83 -2.96 -4.71
N THR A 579 20.33 -1.72 -4.78
CA THR A 579 20.56 -0.71 -3.74
C THR A 579 19.66 -0.86 -2.51
N LEU A 580 18.57 -1.64 -2.61
CA LEU A 580 17.64 -1.80 -1.48
C LEU A 580 18.31 -2.55 -0.31
N PRO A 581 18.00 -2.20 0.95
CA PRO A 581 18.32 -3.04 2.09
C PRO A 581 17.65 -4.42 1.96
N THR A 582 18.19 -5.39 2.68
CA THR A 582 17.54 -6.69 2.84
C THR A 582 16.19 -6.54 3.52
N ILE A 583 15.27 -7.47 3.29
CA ILE A 583 13.95 -7.46 3.97
C ILE A 583 14.10 -7.47 5.49
N LYS A 584 15.12 -8.18 6.00
CA LYS A 584 15.45 -8.19 7.42
C LYS A 584 15.80 -6.79 7.93
N GLU A 585 16.68 -6.06 7.25
CA GLU A 585 17.06 -4.69 7.65
C GLU A 585 15.87 -3.73 7.56
N LEU A 586 15.02 -3.86 6.53
CA LEU A 586 13.79 -3.07 6.40
C LEU A 586 12.86 -3.32 7.59
N LYS A 587 12.63 -4.59 7.93
CA LYS A 587 11.80 -4.98 9.07
C LYS A 587 12.38 -4.46 10.39
N GLU A 588 13.68 -4.62 10.64
CA GLU A 588 14.34 -4.12 11.85
C GLU A 588 14.24 -2.60 11.99
N TYR A 589 14.35 -1.85 10.88
CA TYR A 589 14.14 -0.42 10.88
C TYR A 589 12.69 -0.05 11.23
N ILE A 590 11.72 -0.71 10.60
CA ILE A 590 10.28 -0.52 10.86
C ILE A 590 9.95 -0.85 12.32
N ASP A 591 10.46 -1.96 12.85
CA ASP A 591 10.22 -2.40 14.22
C ASP A 591 10.81 -1.42 15.23
N ARG A 592 12.03 -0.91 15.00
CA ARG A 592 12.63 0.15 15.83
C ARG A 592 11.83 1.44 15.79
N GLN A 593 11.37 1.89 14.62
CA GLN A 593 10.54 3.08 14.52
C GLN A 593 9.20 2.90 15.22
N SER A 594 8.58 1.71 15.11
CA SER A 594 7.27 1.42 15.71
C SER A 594 7.21 1.58 17.22
N GLN A 595 8.36 1.59 17.91
CA GLN A 595 8.45 1.81 19.35
C GLN A 595 8.27 3.28 19.74
N THR A 596 8.56 4.22 18.83
CA THR A 596 8.55 5.66 19.11
C THR A 596 7.52 6.42 18.28
N GLU A 597 7.26 5.99 17.05
CA GLU A 597 6.35 6.67 16.11
C GLU A 597 5.80 5.73 15.05
N GLU A 598 4.88 6.23 14.21
CA GLU A 598 4.39 5.48 13.05
C GLU A 598 5.54 5.23 12.06
N PRO A 599 5.83 3.96 11.70
CA PRO A 599 6.92 3.63 10.80
C PRO A 599 6.76 4.27 9.42
N ASN A 600 7.84 4.86 8.91
CA ASN A 600 7.82 5.48 7.58
C ASN A 600 9.19 5.38 6.92
N LEU A 601 9.30 4.51 5.91
CA LEU A 601 10.56 4.27 5.20
C LEU A 601 11.07 5.50 4.45
N ARG A 602 10.23 6.52 4.19
CA ARG A 602 10.70 7.78 3.61
C ARG A 602 11.64 8.54 4.52
N LYS A 603 11.59 8.32 5.84
CA LYS A 603 12.51 8.93 6.80
C LYS A 603 13.91 8.31 6.71
N TRP A 604 14.07 7.12 6.10
CA TRP A 604 15.36 6.44 5.94
C TRP A 604 16.18 6.97 4.75
N THR A 605 16.26 8.29 4.66
CA THR A 605 16.73 9.05 3.50
C THR A 605 18.22 8.85 3.18
N GLU A 606 19.03 8.40 4.13
CA GLU A 606 20.46 8.10 3.98
C GLU A 606 20.73 6.70 3.42
N ARG A 607 19.73 5.80 3.47
CA ARG A 607 19.89 4.40 3.07
C ARG A 607 19.08 4.03 1.82
N ILE A 608 17.92 4.65 1.60
CA ILE A 608 17.02 4.32 0.51
C ILE A 608 16.76 5.57 -0.33
N SER A 609 17.08 5.49 -1.63
CA SER A 609 16.76 6.58 -2.55
C SER A 609 15.25 6.68 -2.80
N PRO A 610 14.70 7.88 -3.06
CA PRO A 610 13.29 8.02 -3.41
C PRO A 610 12.86 7.14 -4.58
N ALA A 611 13.75 6.95 -5.57
CA ALA A 611 13.51 6.07 -6.71
C ALA A 611 13.43 4.59 -6.32
N ALA A 612 14.36 4.11 -5.45
CA ALA A 612 14.34 2.73 -4.97
C ALA A 612 13.13 2.45 -4.08
N LEU A 613 12.75 3.39 -3.21
CA LEU A 613 11.54 3.29 -2.39
C LEU A 613 10.26 3.30 -3.25
N GLY A 614 10.21 4.15 -4.29
CA GLY A 614 9.12 4.18 -5.26
C GLY A 614 9.00 2.85 -6.02
N LEU A 615 10.13 2.26 -6.43
CA LEU A 615 10.14 0.94 -7.06
C LEU A 615 9.68 -0.17 -6.12
N LEU A 616 10.16 -0.19 -4.87
CA LEU A 616 9.70 -1.14 -3.83
C LEU A 616 8.18 -1.07 -3.66
N ARG A 617 7.65 0.16 -3.53
CA ARG A 617 6.20 0.40 -3.47
C ARG A 617 5.49 -0.15 -4.67
N TRP A 618 5.95 0.16 -5.87
CA TRP A 618 5.35 -0.35 -7.10
C TRP A 618 5.35 -1.87 -7.17
N VAL A 619 6.44 -2.56 -6.81
CA VAL A 619 6.51 -4.03 -6.89
C VAL A 619 5.42 -4.69 -6.02
N ILE A 620 5.26 -4.20 -4.78
CA ILE A 620 4.25 -4.70 -3.83
C ILE A 620 2.84 -4.29 -4.28
N ALA A 621 2.62 -3.00 -4.52
CA ALA A 621 1.33 -2.40 -4.83
C ALA A 621 0.70 -2.90 -6.13
N SER A 622 1.52 -3.14 -7.15
CA SER A 622 1.04 -3.64 -8.44
C SER A 622 0.63 -5.12 -8.40
N ASN A 623 0.90 -5.84 -7.30
CA ASN A 623 0.55 -7.26 -7.19
C ASN A 623 -0.87 -7.38 -6.65
N ARG A 624 -1.83 -7.53 -7.56
CA ARG A 624 -3.26 -7.67 -7.22
C ARG A 624 -3.64 -9.07 -6.69
N SER A 625 -2.70 -10.01 -6.68
CA SER A 625 -2.90 -11.36 -6.12
C SER A 625 -2.55 -11.37 -4.63
N CYS A 626 -3.41 -11.95 -3.79
CA CYS A 626 -3.16 -12.12 -2.37
C CYS A 626 -2.40 -13.42 -2.11
N LEU A 627 -1.07 -13.33 -2.06
CA LEU A 627 -0.18 -14.43 -1.68
C LEU A 627 -0.06 -14.49 -0.16
N VAL A 628 -0.01 -15.70 0.39
CA VAL A 628 0.26 -15.96 1.81
C VAL A 628 1.27 -17.08 1.97
N GLN A 629 2.11 -17.00 2.99
CA GLN A 629 3.03 -18.06 3.37
C GLN A 629 2.28 -19.17 4.10
N VAL A 630 2.47 -20.42 3.69
CA VAL A 630 1.84 -21.61 4.32
C VAL A 630 2.87 -22.68 4.74
N ASP A 631 4.16 -22.34 4.66
CA ASP A 631 5.25 -23.25 4.99
C ASP A 631 6.40 -22.50 5.65
N ARG A 632 7.26 -23.20 6.38
CA ARG A 632 8.43 -22.59 7.03
C ARG A 632 9.47 -22.19 5.98
N CYS A 633 9.96 -20.96 6.05
CA CYS A 633 11.05 -20.45 5.24
C CYS A 633 12.41 -20.60 5.96
N PRO A 634 13.53 -20.61 5.21
CA PRO A 634 14.88 -20.71 5.79
C PRO A 634 15.18 -19.63 6.82
N GLY A 635 15.83 -20.03 7.92
CA GLY A 635 16.25 -19.10 8.97
C GLY A 635 15.11 -18.54 9.83
N GLN A 636 13.86 -18.97 9.64
CA GLN A 636 12.78 -18.65 10.57
C GLN A 636 12.97 -19.39 11.89
N VAL A 637 13.24 -18.63 12.94
CA VAL A 637 13.27 -19.11 14.33
C VAL A 637 11.84 -19.46 14.77
N GLU A 638 11.68 -20.48 15.61
CA GLU A 638 10.38 -21.01 16.02
C GLU A 638 9.46 -19.94 16.64
N SER A 639 10.01 -18.98 17.40
CA SER A 639 9.23 -17.86 17.95
C SER A 639 8.66 -16.96 16.85
N VAL A 640 9.44 -16.65 15.82
CA VAL A 640 8.99 -15.85 14.66
C VAL A 640 8.01 -16.65 13.80
N PHE A 641 8.11 -17.98 13.78
CA PHE A 641 7.16 -18.86 13.09
C PHE A 641 5.82 -18.95 13.83
N ALA A 642 5.83 -18.92 15.17
CA ALA A 642 4.63 -18.86 16.00
C ALA A 642 3.97 -17.46 15.99
N ASP A 643 4.77 -16.39 15.91
CA ASP A 643 4.30 -15.00 15.82
C ASP A 643 3.83 -14.62 14.40
N ALA A 644 4.40 -15.25 13.37
CA ALA A 644 3.96 -15.07 12.00
C ALA A 644 2.65 -15.84 11.80
N LYS A 645 1.63 -15.16 11.25
CA LYS A 645 0.29 -15.68 10.98
C LYS A 645 0.26 -16.69 9.81
N ILE A 646 1.17 -17.66 9.86
CA ILE A 646 1.37 -18.73 8.90
C ILE A 646 0.36 -19.83 9.22
N ARG A 647 -0.31 -20.35 8.19
CA ARG A 647 -1.30 -21.41 8.31
C ARG A 647 -0.75 -22.73 7.72
N PRO A 648 0.09 -23.47 8.45
CA PRO A 648 0.72 -24.69 7.95
C PRO A 648 -0.28 -25.81 7.65
N ASP A 649 -1.48 -25.75 8.22
CA ASP A 649 -2.61 -26.62 7.90
C ASP A 649 -3.08 -26.45 6.43
N GLN A 650 -2.78 -25.32 5.79
CA GLN A 650 -3.13 -25.04 4.39
C GLN A 650 -2.04 -25.44 3.38
N LYS A 651 -0.99 -26.13 3.82
CA LYS A 651 0.09 -26.67 2.99
C LYS A 651 -0.38 -27.85 2.13
N VAL A 652 0.12 -27.95 0.90
CA VAL A 652 -0.08 -29.15 0.07
C VAL A 652 0.81 -30.27 0.58
N SER A 653 0.21 -31.41 0.91
CA SER A 653 0.94 -32.56 1.42
C SER A 653 1.69 -33.31 0.30
N GLN A 654 2.69 -34.11 0.69
CA GLN A 654 3.55 -34.92 -0.20
C GLN A 654 4.52 -34.14 -1.09
N ILE A 655 4.62 -32.82 -0.93
CA ILE A 655 5.67 -32.01 -1.55
C ILE A 655 6.95 -32.08 -0.69
N GLY A 656 8.11 -32.23 -1.32
CA GLY A 656 9.40 -32.32 -0.62
C GLY A 656 9.76 -31.06 0.18
N GLU A 657 10.52 -31.23 1.27
CA GLU A 657 10.85 -30.16 2.22
C GLU A 657 11.70 -29.02 1.63
N ASN A 658 12.41 -29.28 0.53
CA ASN A 658 13.17 -28.27 -0.19
C ASN A 658 12.32 -27.32 -1.04
N TRP A 659 10.99 -27.53 -1.07
CA TRP A 659 10.02 -26.67 -1.74
C TRP A 659 9.17 -25.93 -0.72
N VAL A 660 9.53 -24.67 -0.46
CA VAL A 660 8.71 -23.77 0.36
C VAL A 660 7.42 -23.47 -0.39
N GLN A 661 6.29 -23.49 0.32
CA GLN A 661 4.98 -23.30 -0.29
C GLN A 661 4.37 -21.94 0.07
N PHE A 662 3.92 -21.26 -0.98
CA PHE A 662 3.08 -20.08 -0.89
C PHE A 662 1.73 -20.41 -1.52
N ARG A 663 0.67 -19.82 -0.97
CA ARG A 663 -0.70 -20.04 -1.41
C ARG A 663 -1.27 -18.74 -1.94
N PHE A 664 -2.01 -18.81 -3.04
CA PHE A 664 -2.89 -17.72 -3.45
C PHE A 664 -4.16 -17.82 -2.61
N ALA A 665 -4.27 -17.02 -1.55
CA ALA A 665 -5.54 -16.84 -0.83
C ALA A 665 -6.61 -16.35 -1.81
N GLN A 666 -6.20 -15.49 -2.74
CA GLN A 666 -6.94 -15.12 -3.94
C GLN A 666 -5.95 -14.73 -5.05
N GLY A 667 -6.19 -15.11 -6.30
CA GLY A 667 -5.50 -14.49 -7.44
C GLY A 667 -5.99 -13.06 -7.69
N SER A 668 -5.64 -12.47 -8.84
CA SER A 668 -6.20 -11.15 -9.18
C SER A 668 -7.73 -11.24 -9.29
N PRO A 669 -8.50 -10.28 -8.72
CA PRO A 669 -9.97 -10.34 -8.68
C PRO A 669 -10.62 -10.56 -10.05
N ASP A 670 -10.13 -9.83 -11.05
CA ASP A 670 -10.55 -9.95 -12.44
C ASP A 670 -10.31 -11.37 -13.03
N LYS A 671 -9.22 -12.04 -12.65
CA LYS A 671 -8.93 -13.41 -13.09
C LYS A 671 -9.85 -14.43 -12.40
N GLU A 672 -10.08 -14.29 -11.09
CA GLU A 672 -11.02 -15.16 -10.35
C GLU A 672 -12.43 -15.06 -10.90
N LEU A 673 -12.87 -13.84 -11.25
CA LEU A 673 -14.18 -13.61 -11.88
C LEU A 673 -14.30 -14.33 -13.21
N ARG A 674 -13.29 -14.20 -14.09
CA ARG A 674 -13.28 -14.91 -15.37
C ARG A 674 -13.28 -16.42 -15.19
N PHE A 675 -12.53 -16.94 -14.21
CA PHE A 675 -12.51 -18.36 -13.88
C PHE A 675 -13.88 -18.85 -13.40
N LEU A 676 -14.53 -18.12 -12.49
CA LEU A 676 -15.89 -18.43 -12.02
C LEU A 676 -16.91 -18.40 -13.17
N ASN A 677 -16.85 -17.39 -14.04
CA ASN A 677 -17.74 -17.26 -15.19
C ASN A 677 -17.52 -18.41 -16.19
N ALA A 678 -16.27 -18.82 -16.42
CA ALA A 678 -15.95 -19.97 -17.24
C ALA A 678 -16.50 -21.28 -16.62
N LEU A 679 -16.38 -21.45 -15.31
CA LEU A 679 -16.92 -22.62 -14.60
C LEU A 679 -18.44 -22.69 -14.70
N LYS A 680 -19.14 -21.56 -14.49
CA LYS A 680 -20.59 -21.45 -14.70
C LYS A 680 -20.98 -21.79 -16.15
N ALA A 681 -20.23 -21.28 -17.13
CA ALA A 681 -20.50 -21.54 -18.54
C ALA A 681 -20.33 -23.03 -18.92
N GLN A 682 -19.42 -23.74 -18.25
CA GLN A 682 -19.17 -25.17 -18.51
C GLN A 682 -20.02 -26.11 -17.65
N GLN A 683 -20.92 -25.62 -16.80
CA GLN A 683 -21.66 -26.43 -15.81
C GLN A 683 -22.30 -27.70 -16.38
N ALA A 684 -22.85 -27.64 -17.60
CA ALA A 684 -23.49 -28.79 -18.26
C ALA A 684 -22.50 -29.88 -18.72
N HIS A 685 -21.20 -29.56 -18.79
CA HIS A 685 -20.13 -30.43 -19.25
C HIS A 685 -19.21 -30.94 -18.12
N LEU A 686 -19.40 -30.44 -16.89
CA LEU A 686 -18.59 -30.83 -15.73
C LEU A 686 -18.98 -32.22 -15.22
N ASN A 687 -18.00 -32.94 -14.68
CA ASN A 687 -18.26 -34.04 -13.78
C ASN A 687 -18.69 -33.45 -12.41
N PRO A 688 -19.92 -33.69 -11.93
CA PRO A 688 -20.40 -33.11 -10.68
C PRO A 688 -19.60 -33.57 -9.45
N LYS A 689 -18.82 -34.65 -9.55
CA LYS A 689 -17.94 -35.10 -8.46
C LYS A 689 -16.57 -34.41 -8.48
N TYR A 690 -16.11 -34.01 -9.66
CA TYR A 690 -14.78 -33.47 -9.91
C TYR A 690 -14.86 -32.32 -10.94
N PRO A 691 -15.45 -31.16 -10.56
CA PRO A 691 -15.65 -30.04 -11.49
C PRO A 691 -14.33 -29.39 -11.94
N THR A 692 -13.29 -29.50 -11.11
CA THR A 692 -11.93 -29.04 -11.42
C THR A 692 -10.91 -30.16 -11.15
N MET A 693 -9.72 -30.01 -11.73
CA MET A 693 -8.55 -30.87 -11.48
C MET A 693 -7.34 -30.01 -11.13
N PHE A 694 -6.30 -30.64 -10.57
CA PHE A 694 -5.05 -29.98 -10.26
C PHE A 694 -3.92 -30.49 -11.15
N ALA A 695 -3.02 -29.60 -11.54
CA ALA A 695 -1.82 -29.95 -12.29
C ALA A 695 -0.68 -28.95 -12.04
N PHE A 696 0.55 -29.41 -12.23
CA PHE A 696 1.76 -28.61 -12.07
C PHE A 696 2.07 -27.84 -13.35
N HIS A 697 2.64 -26.65 -13.21
CA HIS A 697 3.26 -25.88 -14.28
C HIS A 697 4.59 -25.30 -13.80
N GLY A 698 5.69 -25.70 -14.45
CA GLY A 698 7.02 -25.14 -14.22
C GLY A 698 7.38 -24.13 -15.30
N SER A 699 8.07 -23.06 -14.90
CA SER A 699 8.53 -22.01 -15.80
C SER A 699 9.81 -21.36 -15.27
N ALA A 700 10.64 -20.83 -16.18
CA ALA A 700 11.82 -20.05 -15.86
C ALA A 700 11.53 -18.89 -14.88
N LEU A 701 12.48 -18.60 -13.98
CA LEU A 701 12.32 -17.66 -12.86
C LEU A 701 11.86 -16.26 -13.33
N GLN A 702 12.47 -15.77 -14.42
CA GLN A 702 12.19 -14.48 -15.05
C GLN A 702 10.79 -14.33 -15.67
N ASN A 703 9.95 -15.38 -15.65
CA ASN A 703 8.55 -15.30 -16.08
C ASN A 703 7.60 -15.03 -14.92
N TRP A 704 7.99 -15.35 -13.68
CA TRP A 704 7.06 -15.40 -12.55
C TRP A 704 6.52 -14.03 -12.16
N HIS A 705 7.28 -12.95 -12.38
CA HIS A 705 6.76 -11.59 -12.20
C HIS A 705 5.50 -11.33 -13.03
N SER A 706 5.47 -11.82 -14.27
CA SER A 706 4.30 -11.67 -15.13
C SER A 706 3.18 -12.65 -14.78
N ILE A 707 3.52 -13.91 -14.47
CA ILE A 707 2.57 -14.99 -14.20
C ILE A 707 1.73 -14.69 -12.96
N ILE A 708 2.33 -14.22 -11.86
CA ILE A 708 1.57 -13.96 -10.62
C ILE A 708 0.62 -12.76 -10.75
N ARG A 709 0.86 -11.86 -11.71
CA ARG A 709 0.05 -10.65 -11.95
C ARG A 709 -1.07 -10.89 -12.97
N HIS A 710 -0.78 -11.62 -14.05
CA HIS A 710 -1.67 -11.79 -15.19
C HIS A 710 -2.29 -13.20 -15.30
N GLY A 711 -1.79 -14.14 -14.51
CA GLY A 711 -2.03 -15.56 -14.72
C GLY A 711 -1.17 -16.16 -15.83
N LEU A 712 -1.35 -17.45 -16.06
CA LEU A 712 -0.67 -18.17 -17.14
C LEU A 712 -1.29 -17.82 -18.50
N ASP A 713 -0.43 -17.48 -19.46
CA ASP A 713 -0.81 -17.34 -20.87
C ASP A 713 0.25 -17.97 -21.78
N PHE A 714 -0.08 -18.02 -23.07
CA PHE A 714 0.78 -18.57 -24.11
C PHE A 714 0.94 -17.57 -25.26
N LYS A 715 0.97 -16.27 -24.96
CA LYS A 715 1.21 -15.22 -25.97
C LYS A 715 2.59 -15.38 -26.60
N GLU A 716 3.56 -15.78 -25.80
CA GLU A 716 4.92 -16.10 -26.23
C GLU A 716 5.14 -17.62 -26.34
N THR A 717 6.01 -18.03 -27.26
CA THR A 717 6.42 -19.43 -27.43
C THR A 717 7.88 -19.56 -27.04
N LEU A 718 8.14 -19.97 -25.79
CA LEU A 718 9.50 -20.12 -25.26
C LEU A 718 10.06 -21.53 -25.46
N ASN A 719 9.18 -22.54 -25.45
CA ASN A 719 9.50 -23.94 -25.65
C ASN A 719 8.70 -24.47 -26.85
N GLY A 720 9.15 -25.57 -27.46
CA GLY A 720 8.44 -26.22 -28.55
C GLY A 720 7.02 -26.66 -28.15
N ARG A 721 6.05 -26.52 -29.06
CA ARG A 721 4.62 -26.85 -28.84
C ARG A 721 4.24 -28.18 -29.48
N ALA A 722 4.90 -29.26 -29.06
CA ALA A 722 4.76 -30.58 -29.67
C ALA A 722 3.32 -31.15 -29.64
N PHE A 723 2.51 -30.70 -28.67
CA PHE A 723 1.14 -31.16 -28.46
C PHE A 723 0.09 -30.05 -28.72
N GLY A 724 0.42 -29.04 -29.51
CA GLY A 724 -0.48 -27.98 -29.94
C GLY A 724 -0.42 -26.68 -29.13
N HIS A 725 -1.31 -25.73 -29.46
CA HIS A 725 -1.27 -24.37 -28.92
C HIS A 725 -2.08 -24.22 -27.63
N GLY A 726 -1.39 -24.01 -26.51
CA GLY A 726 -2.02 -23.70 -25.22
C GLY A 726 -1.01 -23.62 -24.08
N VAL A 727 -1.51 -23.50 -22.85
CA VAL A 727 -0.70 -23.60 -21.61
C VAL A 727 -0.52 -25.06 -21.25
N TYR A 728 0.74 -25.47 -21.10
CA TYR A 728 1.13 -26.85 -20.78
C TYR A 728 1.14 -27.08 -19.27
N HIS A 729 0.55 -28.20 -18.85
CA HIS A 729 0.56 -28.67 -17.47
C HIS A 729 0.90 -30.16 -17.42
N ALA A 730 1.48 -30.58 -16.30
CA ALA A 730 1.80 -31.98 -16.03
C ALA A 730 1.14 -32.46 -14.74
N GLN A 731 0.65 -33.71 -14.77
CA GLN A 731 0.18 -34.40 -13.57
C GLN A 731 1.33 -34.84 -12.67
N ASP A 732 2.53 -35.04 -13.23
CA ASP A 732 3.74 -35.39 -12.49
C ASP A 732 4.60 -34.15 -12.24
N GLN A 733 4.94 -33.89 -10.98
CA GLN A 733 5.79 -32.77 -10.56
C GLN A 733 7.17 -32.79 -11.27
N THR A 734 7.79 -33.97 -11.42
CA THR A 734 9.11 -34.15 -12.03
C THR A 734 9.15 -33.61 -13.46
N THR A 735 8.06 -33.79 -14.20
CA THR A 735 7.93 -33.24 -15.56
C THR A 735 8.01 -31.71 -15.51
N SER A 736 7.24 -31.08 -14.62
CA SER A 736 7.25 -29.62 -14.47
C SER A 736 8.60 -29.07 -13.98
N CYS A 737 9.32 -29.81 -13.12
CA CYS A 737 10.68 -29.43 -12.68
C CYS A 737 11.62 -29.17 -13.85
N THR A 738 11.51 -29.92 -14.95
CA THR A 738 12.39 -29.74 -16.12
C THR A 738 12.20 -28.39 -16.83
N TYR A 739 11.03 -27.76 -16.66
CA TYR A 739 10.68 -26.49 -17.29
C TYR A 739 10.93 -25.27 -16.39
N THR A 740 11.28 -25.46 -15.11
CA THR A 740 11.59 -24.34 -14.22
C THR A 740 12.88 -23.62 -14.61
N GLY A 741 13.71 -24.26 -15.44
CA GLY A 741 15.08 -23.82 -15.72
C GLY A 741 15.97 -23.93 -14.47
N ARG A 742 17.28 -24.03 -14.69
CA ARG A 742 18.26 -23.80 -13.61
C ARG A 742 18.57 -22.31 -13.62
N ASN A 743 18.45 -21.65 -12.47
CA ASN A 743 18.74 -20.23 -12.39
C ASN A 743 20.26 -19.98 -12.54
N ASN A 744 20.70 -19.61 -13.74
CA ASN A 744 22.08 -19.22 -14.02
C ASN A 744 22.30 -17.70 -13.95
N SER A 745 21.23 -16.93 -13.82
CA SER A 745 21.23 -15.48 -13.68
C SER A 745 20.96 -15.19 -12.21
N GLY A 746 21.87 -14.56 -11.47
CA GLY A 746 21.77 -14.44 -10.01
C GLY A 746 20.40 -14.00 -9.49
N CYS A 747 20.06 -14.42 -8.27
CA CYS A 747 18.89 -13.91 -7.54
C CYS A 747 19.09 -12.46 -7.10
N TRP A 748 18.02 -11.81 -6.65
CA TRP A 748 18.16 -10.50 -6.01
C TRP A 748 19.14 -10.64 -4.82
N PRO A 749 20.21 -9.82 -4.74
CA PRO A 749 21.24 -10.00 -3.72
C PRO A 749 20.73 -9.85 -2.28
N GLY A 750 19.63 -9.11 -2.09
CA GLY A 750 18.99 -8.96 -0.78
C GLY A 750 18.04 -10.09 -0.39
N SER A 751 17.86 -11.10 -1.26
CA SER A 751 16.91 -12.20 -1.02
C SER A 751 17.43 -13.17 0.05
N GLN A 752 16.58 -13.48 1.02
CA GLN A 752 16.83 -14.52 2.01
C GLN A 752 16.42 -15.91 1.50
N LEU A 753 15.51 -15.97 0.53
CA LEU A 753 15.01 -17.22 -0.03
C LEU A 753 16.01 -17.92 -0.94
N ASN A 754 16.91 -17.18 -1.62
CA ASN A 754 17.86 -17.73 -2.59
C ASN A 754 17.19 -18.68 -3.58
N VAL A 755 16.17 -18.18 -4.27
CA VAL A 755 15.29 -18.98 -5.12
C VAL A 755 16.04 -19.56 -6.31
N THR A 756 15.98 -20.89 -6.46
CA THR A 756 16.62 -21.61 -7.58
C THR A 756 15.63 -22.08 -8.64
N ALA A 757 14.41 -22.41 -8.24
CA ALA A 757 13.35 -22.85 -9.15
C ALA A 757 11.97 -22.51 -8.58
N VAL A 758 11.00 -22.28 -9.47
CA VAL A 758 9.61 -22.04 -9.09
C VAL A 758 8.67 -22.80 -10.01
N MET A 759 7.63 -23.38 -9.42
CA MET A 759 6.51 -23.97 -10.14
C MET A 759 5.19 -23.60 -9.46
N SER A 760 4.09 -23.78 -10.17
CA SER A 760 2.74 -23.58 -9.66
C SER A 760 1.95 -24.87 -9.63
N ILE A 761 1.01 -24.96 -8.70
CA ILE A 761 -0.11 -25.90 -8.74
C ILE A 761 -1.34 -25.10 -9.16
N ASN A 762 -1.97 -25.53 -10.24
CA ASN A 762 -3.06 -24.83 -10.89
C ASN A 762 -4.35 -25.63 -10.76
N GLU A 763 -5.43 -24.95 -10.43
CA GLU A 763 -6.79 -25.44 -10.56
C GLU A 763 -7.25 -25.24 -12.01
N ILE A 764 -7.75 -26.30 -12.62
CA ILE A 764 -8.14 -26.32 -14.03
C ILE A 764 -9.57 -26.88 -14.15
N ILE A 765 -10.44 -26.22 -14.92
CA ILE A 765 -11.80 -26.71 -15.20
C ILE A 765 -11.73 -28.10 -15.85
N ASN A 766 -12.42 -29.10 -15.29
CA ASN A 766 -12.30 -30.50 -15.69
C ASN A 766 -13.15 -30.86 -16.91
N CYS A 767 -12.74 -30.34 -18.07
CA CYS A 767 -13.33 -30.64 -19.39
C CYS A 767 -12.28 -31.18 -20.39
N PRO A 768 -11.62 -32.32 -20.12
CA PRO A 768 -10.47 -32.79 -20.89
C PRO A 768 -10.74 -33.10 -22.36
N GLN A 769 -12.01 -33.34 -22.72
CA GLN A 769 -12.43 -33.53 -24.11
C GLN A 769 -12.37 -32.24 -24.95
N GLN A 770 -12.35 -31.09 -24.29
CA GLN A 770 -12.27 -29.77 -24.93
C GLN A 770 -10.84 -29.20 -24.92
N PHE A 771 -9.87 -29.93 -24.35
CA PHE A 771 -8.48 -29.50 -24.35
C PHE A 771 -7.81 -29.80 -25.69
N VAL A 772 -6.77 -29.05 -26.02
CA VAL A 772 -5.92 -29.34 -27.18
C VAL A 772 -5.22 -30.69 -27.01
N SER A 773 -4.78 -31.00 -25.79
CA SER A 773 -4.29 -32.31 -25.43
C SER A 773 -4.58 -32.62 -23.97
N SER A 774 -4.82 -33.90 -23.70
CA SER A 774 -5.00 -34.44 -22.34
C SER A 774 -4.08 -35.64 -22.06
N ASN A 775 -3.22 -36.01 -23.02
CA ASN A 775 -2.31 -37.15 -22.93
C ASN A 775 -1.16 -36.97 -23.95
N PRO A 776 0.13 -37.03 -23.54
CA PRO A 776 0.65 -37.26 -22.18
C PRO A 776 0.60 -36.01 -21.28
N HIS A 777 0.42 -34.82 -21.84
CA HIS A 777 0.37 -33.56 -21.10
C HIS A 777 -0.98 -32.88 -21.29
N ILE A 778 -1.39 -32.11 -20.29
CA ILE A 778 -2.61 -31.31 -20.33
C ILE A 778 -2.27 -29.98 -21.01
N VAL A 779 -2.89 -29.70 -22.14
CA VAL A 779 -2.68 -28.47 -22.92
C VAL A 779 -3.99 -27.72 -23.05
N VAL A 780 -4.09 -26.62 -22.31
CA VAL A 780 -5.33 -25.83 -22.21
C VAL A 780 -5.17 -24.52 -22.99
N GLN A 781 -5.98 -24.35 -24.02
CA GLN A 781 -6.05 -23.15 -24.86
C GLN A 781 -6.90 -22.04 -24.23
N HIS A 782 -7.81 -22.40 -23.33
CA HIS A 782 -8.70 -21.46 -22.64
C HIS A 782 -8.03 -20.93 -21.38
N ILE A 783 -7.39 -19.75 -21.46
CA ILE A 783 -6.63 -19.18 -20.34
C ILE A 783 -7.48 -19.00 -19.09
N ASP A 784 -8.78 -18.69 -19.24
CA ASP A 784 -9.70 -18.46 -18.12
C ASP A 784 -10.18 -19.74 -17.45
N TRP A 785 -9.76 -20.90 -17.94
CA TRP A 785 -10.02 -22.19 -17.28
C TRP A 785 -8.92 -22.58 -16.31
N ILE A 786 -7.90 -21.74 -16.14
CA ILE A 786 -6.71 -22.01 -15.33
C ILE A 786 -6.62 -20.95 -14.25
N GLN A 787 -6.44 -21.39 -13.01
CA GLN A 787 -6.17 -20.52 -11.88
C GLN A 787 -5.03 -21.05 -11.02
N CYS A 788 -4.01 -20.22 -10.79
CA CYS A 788 -2.90 -20.54 -9.90
C CYS A 788 -3.41 -20.59 -8.45
N ARG A 789 -3.14 -21.69 -7.72
CA ARG A 789 -3.53 -21.84 -6.31
C ARG A 789 -2.36 -21.93 -5.34
N TYR A 790 -1.23 -22.49 -5.79
CA TYR A 790 0.00 -22.54 -5.00
C TYR A 790 1.22 -22.19 -5.86
N LEU A 791 2.22 -21.60 -5.22
CA LEU A 791 3.60 -21.51 -5.71
C LEU A 791 4.47 -22.41 -4.85
N LEU A 792 5.24 -23.27 -5.50
CA LEU A 792 6.30 -24.06 -4.88
C LEU A 792 7.61 -23.38 -5.26
N VAL A 793 8.37 -22.98 -4.25
CA VAL A 793 9.63 -22.23 -4.39
C VAL A 793 10.75 -23.11 -3.87
N GLN A 794 11.64 -23.52 -4.76
CA GLN A 794 12.84 -24.26 -4.40
C GLN A 794 13.90 -23.27 -3.91
N ILE A 795 14.46 -23.60 -2.76
CA ILE A 795 15.47 -22.82 -2.05
C ILE A 795 16.78 -23.59 -2.04
N ASP A 796 17.92 -22.91 -2.16
CA ASP A 796 19.22 -23.56 -1.94
C ASP A 796 19.45 -23.78 -0.43
N PRO A 797 19.92 -24.97 -0.02
CA PRO A 797 20.29 -25.20 1.37
C PRO A 797 21.48 -24.31 1.72
N VAL A 798 21.34 -23.52 2.79
CA VAL A 798 22.42 -22.67 3.30
C VAL A 798 23.62 -23.58 3.64
N PRO A 799 24.85 -23.32 3.15
CA PRO A 799 25.99 -24.24 3.29
C PRO A 799 26.43 -24.59 4.72
N ASN A 800 25.82 -24.07 5.78
CA ASN A 800 26.22 -24.27 7.18
C ASN A 800 25.03 -24.18 8.17
N ALA A 801 23.80 -24.50 7.76
CA ALA A 801 22.75 -24.69 8.76
C ALA A 801 23.05 -25.97 9.55
N PRO A 802 23.12 -25.96 10.90
CA PRO A 802 23.15 -27.20 11.66
C PRO A 802 21.91 -28.02 11.26
N ASP A 803 22.07 -29.33 11.11
CA ASP A 803 20.97 -30.27 10.95
C ASP A 803 20.05 -30.13 12.18
N GLU A 804 19.11 -29.19 12.15
CA GLU A 804 18.06 -29.14 13.15
C GLU A 804 17.24 -30.42 12.98
N PRO A 805 16.95 -31.14 14.09
CA PRO A 805 16.18 -32.37 14.01
C PRO A 805 14.86 -32.08 13.30
N SER A 806 14.57 -32.87 12.27
CA SER A 806 13.31 -32.88 11.54
C SER A 806 12.15 -32.63 12.51
N SER A 807 11.62 -31.42 12.45
CA SER A 807 10.60 -31.00 13.40
C SER A 807 9.38 -31.93 13.27
N ASN A 808 8.99 -32.55 14.38
CA ASN A 808 7.86 -33.47 14.48
C ASN A 808 6.50 -32.74 14.34
N TYR A 809 6.30 -31.94 13.29
CA TYR A 809 4.98 -31.37 12.97
C TYR A 809 4.02 -32.39 12.32
N SER A 810 4.33 -33.68 12.40
CA SER A 810 3.49 -34.79 11.92
C SER A 810 2.17 -34.97 12.70
N HIS A 811 1.78 -34.01 13.56
CA HIS A 811 0.57 -34.08 14.38
C HIS A 811 -0.33 -32.84 14.29
N LEU A 812 -0.18 -31.96 13.29
CA LEU A 812 -1.31 -31.07 12.96
C LEU A 812 -2.44 -31.90 12.35
N ALA A 813 -3.66 -31.72 12.85
CA ALA A 813 -4.86 -32.39 12.34
C ALA A 813 -4.91 -32.22 10.81
N ALA A 814 -4.86 -33.33 10.08
CA ALA A 814 -4.79 -33.30 8.63
C ALA A 814 -5.96 -32.48 8.09
N ALA A 815 -5.65 -31.31 7.50
CA ALA A 815 -6.66 -30.47 6.90
C ALA A 815 -7.44 -31.29 5.87
N THR A 816 -8.77 -31.11 5.85
CA THR A 816 -9.62 -31.89 4.96
C THR A 816 -9.22 -31.63 3.51
N GLN A 817 -8.87 -32.71 2.79
CA GLN A 817 -8.29 -32.64 1.44
C GLN A 817 -9.35 -32.81 0.36
N ILE A 818 -9.13 -32.17 -0.78
CA ILE A 818 -9.99 -32.31 -1.97
C ILE A 818 -9.77 -33.68 -2.60
N LYS A 819 -10.86 -34.39 -2.89
CA LYS A 819 -10.81 -35.62 -3.69
C LYS A 819 -10.52 -35.24 -5.15
N GLN A 820 -9.38 -35.69 -5.65
CA GLN A 820 -9.00 -35.49 -7.05
C GLN A 820 -9.67 -36.51 -7.98
N ASP A 821 -9.80 -36.15 -9.26
CA ASP A 821 -10.20 -37.09 -10.32
C ASP A 821 -9.14 -38.22 -10.43
N PRO A 822 -9.53 -39.50 -10.26
CA PRO A 822 -8.61 -40.63 -10.38
C PRO A 822 -7.86 -40.72 -11.71
N LYS A 823 -8.42 -40.17 -12.79
CA LYS A 823 -7.79 -40.16 -14.12
C LYS A 823 -6.74 -39.05 -14.26
N TYR A 824 -6.89 -37.98 -13.50
CA TYR A 824 -6.07 -36.76 -13.58
C TYR A 824 -5.55 -36.38 -12.18
N THR A 825 -4.92 -37.36 -11.52
CA THR A 825 -4.40 -37.19 -10.15
C THR A 825 -2.97 -36.65 -10.16
N ALA A 826 -2.78 -35.49 -9.53
CA ALA A 826 -1.48 -34.84 -9.46
C ALA A 826 -0.57 -35.58 -8.46
N ARG A 827 0.67 -35.83 -8.86
CA ARG A 827 1.66 -36.62 -8.11
C ARG A 827 2.93 -35.83 -7.91
N SER A 828 3.47 -35.87 -6.70
CA SER A 828 4.77 -35.25 -6.41
C SER A 828 5.93 -36.11 -6.90
N THR A 829 7.16 -35.62 -6.69
CA THR A 829 8.40 -36.32 -7.09
C THR A 829 8.60 -37.70 -6.46
N ASN A 830 7.90 -38.02 -5.36
CA ASN A 830 7.91 -39.35 -4.75
C ASN A 830 6.84 -40.30 -5.35
N ALA A 831 6.18 -39.89 -6.45
CA ALA A 831 5.08 -40.57 -7.14
C ALA A 831 3.77 -40.73 -6.33
N MET A 832 3.69 -40.16 -5.12
CA MET A 832 2.48 -40.17 -4.31
C MET A 832 1.51 -39.07 -4.76
N PRO A 833 0.19 -39.32 -4.72
CA PRO A 833 -0.81 -38.27 -4.93
C PRO A 833 -0.64 -37.12 -3.92
N ILE A 834 -0.65 -35.89 -4.41
CA ILE A 834 -0.65 -34.72 -3.52
C ILE A 834 -2.00 -34.57 -2.82
N GLY A 835 -1.99 -34.14 -1.57
CA GLY A 835 -3.22 -33.77 -0.86
C GLY A 835 -3.40 -32.27 -0.87
N VAL A 836 -4.34 -31.78 -1.68
CA VAL A 836 -4.67 -30.35 -1.82
C VAL A 836 -5.72 -29.96 -0.77
N PRO A 837 -5.44 -28.98 0.11
CA PRO A 837 -6.38 -28.53 1.13
C PRO A 837 -7.67 -27.93 0.56
N HIS A 838 -8.78 -28.10 1.28
CA HIS A 838 -10.09 -27.61 0.86
C HIS A 838 -10.18 -26.11 0.60
N CYS A 839 -9.43 -25.29 1.31
CA CYS A 839 -9.42 -23.85 1.08
C CYS A 839 -8.94 -23.49 -0.35
N ALA A 840 -8.21 -24.37 -1.05
CA ALA A 840 -7.68 -24.09 -2.40
C ALA A 840 -8.73 -24.04 -3.51
N ALA A 841 -9.96 -24.52 -3.25
CA ALA A 841 -11.01 -24.67 -4.27
C ALA A 841 -12.40 -24.29 -3.73
N SER A 842 -12.46 -23.33 -2.79
CA SER A 842 -13.71 -22.95 -2.13
C SER A 842 -14.81 -22.54 -3.14
N ILE A 843 -14.43 -21.89 -4.24
CA ILE A 843 -15.35 -21.44 -5.30
C ILE A 843 -15.91 -22.61 -6.12
N SER A 844 -15.05 -23.50 -6.62
CA SER A 844 -15.46 -24.58 -7.51
C SER A 844 -16.24 -25.69 -6.81
N ARG A 845 -16.08 -25.82 -5.49
CA ARG A 845 -16.86 -26.76 -4.68
C ARG A 845 -18.36 -26.50 -4.68
N ALA A 846 -18.81 -25.26 -4.92
CA ALA A 846 -20.24 -24.97 -5.06
C ALA A 846 -20.89 -25.74 -6.25
N PHE A 847 -20.07 -26.25 -7.16
CA PHE A 847 -20.49 -27.01 -8.32
C PHE A 847 -20.36 -28.53 -8.12
N CYS A 848 -19.91 -28.99 -6.94
CA CYS A 848 -19.89 -30.40 -6.58
C CYS A 848 -21.27 -30.88 -6.09
N THR A 849 -21.69 -32.06 -6.54
CA THR A 849 -22.81 -32.79 -5.92
C THR A 849 -22.25 -34.03 -5.22
N ASP A 850 -22.02 -33.94 -3.91
CA ASP A 850 -21.74 -35.15 -3.13
C ASP A 850 -23.02 -36.00 -3.10
N SER A 851 -22.98 -37.17 -3.73
CA SER A 851 -24.03 -38.18 -3.58
C SER A 851 -24.13 -38.56 -2.10
N VAL A 852 -25.29 -38.29 -1.51
CA VAL A 852 -25.68 -38.65 -0.16
C VAL A 852 -25.50 -40.16 0.03
N ASP A 853 -24.39 -40.59 0.64
CA ASP A 853 -24.39 -41.78 1.48
C ASP A 853 -24.94 -41.34 2.84
N SER A 854 -26.17 -41.77 3.09
CA SER A 854 -26.96 -41.46 4.26
C SER A 854 -26.36 -42.06 5.53
N THR A 855 -25.58 -41.26 6.24
CA THR A 855 -25.77 -41.02 7.68
C THR A 855 -25.57 -39.54 7.93
N SER A 856 -26.57 -38.76 7.53
CA SER A 856 -26.72 -37.37 7.94
C SER A 856 -26.92 -37.32 9.46
N GLN A 857 -25.84 -37.13 10.22
CA GLN A 857 -25.95 -36.25 11.36
C GLN A 857 -25.96 -34.82 10.80
N SER A 858 -27.15 -34.38 10.39
CA SER A 858 -27.44 -32.97 10.35
C SER A 858 -27.20 -32.45 11.77
N LYS A 859 -26.05 -31.81 12.03
CA LYS A 859 -26.05 -30.75 13.02
C LYS A 859 -26.86 -29.62 12.40
N LYS A 860 -28.18 -29.74 12.51
CA LYS A 860 -29.05 -28.58 12.63
C LYS A 860 -28.37 -27.74 13.70
N HIS A 861 -27.82 -26.58 13.34
CA HIS A 861 -27.71 -25.52 14.32
C HIS A 861 -29.14 -25.36 14.85
N LYS A 862 -29.34 -25.79 16.10
CA LYS A 862 -30.56 -25.54 16.83
C LYS A 862 -30.69 -24.02 16.82
N GLY A 863 -31.65 -23.51 16.05
CA GLY A 863 -32.15 -22.17 16.27
C GLY A 863 -32.49 -22.07 17.74
N LEU A 864 -31.78 -21.20 18.45
CA LEU A 864 -32.18 -20.82 19.78
C LEU A 864 -33.47 -20.02 19.60
N SER A 865 -34.59 -20.71 19.79
CA SER A 865 -35.90 -20.10 19.88
C SER A 865 -35.84 -19.01 20.93
N SER A 866 -36.26 -17.82 20.52
CA SER A 866 -36.65 -16.71 21.39
C SER A 866 -37.47 -17.20 22.57
N SER A 867 -36.88 -17.16 23.75
CA SER A 867 -37.56 -17.15 25.04
C SER A 867 -37.05 -15.91 25.76
N VAL A 868 -37.78 -14.82 25.58
CA VAL A 868 -37.73 -13.65 26.44
C VAL A 868 -38.15 -14.11 27.84
N ASP A 869 -37.42 -13.63 28.86
CA ASP A 869 -37.65 -13.68 30.32
C ASP A 869 -36.60 -14.49 31.13
N GLY A 870 -35.67 -13.78 31.76
CA GLY A 870 -34.74 -14.27 32.79
C GLY A 870 -33.39 -13.52 32.82
N PRO A 871 -32.81 -13.22 34.01
CA PRO A 871 -31.99 -12.02 34.22
C PRO A 871 -30.59 -12.07 33.61
N THR A 872 -30.15 -10.90 33.19
CA THR A 872 -28.84 -10.50 32.67
C THR A 872 -27.68 -11.12 33.48
N ILE A 873 -26.95 -12.06 32.87
CA ILE A 873 -25.68 -12.55 33.41
C ILE A 873 -24.59 -11.61 32.90
N PHE A 874 -24.03 -10.81 33.81
CA PHE A 874 -22.85 -10.00 33.59
C PHE A 874 -21.65 -10.92 33.29
N SER A 875 -20.91 -10.63 32.22
CA SER A 875 -19.65 -11.30 31.89
C SER A 875 -18.51 -10.49 32.47
N ASP A 876 -17.63 -11.13 33.23
CA ASP A 876 -16.52 -10.58 34.03
C ASP A 876 -15.39 -9.83 33.26
N GLU A 877 -15.64 -9.30 32.06
CA GLU A 877 -14.63 -8.62 31.22
C GLU A 877 -14.85 -7.11 31.04
N GLU A 878 -15.91 -6.53 31.61
CA GLU A 878 -16.17 -5.09 31.49
C GLU A 878 -15.44 -4.31 32.59
N ASP A 879 -14.75 -3.23 32.18
CA ASP A 879 -14.13 -2.29 33.12
C ASP A 879 -15.24 -1.70 34.02
N ILE A 880 -15.02 -1.79 35.33
CA ILE A 880 -15.96 -1.32 36.35
C ILE A 880 -16.17 0.19 36.20
N GLU A 881 -15.15 0.94 35.78
CA GLU A 881 -15.27 2.40 35.60
C GLU A 881 -16.16 2.74 34.40
N ASP A 882 -16.04 2.03 33.28
CA ASP A 882 -16.90 2.23 32.11
C ASP A 882 -18.35 1.80 32.44
N THR A 883 -18.49 0.70 33.17
CA THR A 883 -19.80 0.19 33.60
C THR A 883 -20.46 1.16 34.57
N ASN A 884 -19.72 1.71 35.53
CA ASN A 884 -20.20 2.73 36.46
C ASN A 884 -20.55 4.04 35.75
N PHE A 885 -19.75 4.47 34.78
CA PHE A 885 -20.08 5.64 33.94
C PHE A 885 -21.41 5.45 33.22
N LEU A 886 -21.66 4.23 32.71
CA LEU A 886 -22.87 3.88 31.98
C LEU A 886 -24.06 3.57 32.90
N LEU A 887 -23.87 3.20 34.16
CA LEU A 887 -24.94 2.87 35.11
C LEU A 887 -25.23 3.96 36.13
N PHE A 888 -24.45 5.05 36.17
CA PHE A 888 -24.75 6.19 37.04
C PHE A 888 -26.14 6.74 36.70
N GLU A 889 -27.11 6.44 37.56
CA GLU A 889 -28.41 7.09 37.62
C GLU A 889 -28.26 8.28 38.57
N ASP A 890 -28.49 9.49 38.08
CA ASP A 890 -28.64 10.64 38.97
C ASP A 890 -30.04 10.55 39.63
N GLU A 891 -30.23 9.59 40.54
CA GLU A 891 -31.32 9.67 41.53
C GLU A 891 -30.99 10.78 42.52
N GLY A 892 -31.25 12.00 42.07
CA GLY A 892 -31.07 13.23 42.84
C GLY A 892 -32.21 14.19 42.60
N ASN A 893 -33.46 13.70 42.64
CA ASN A 893 -34.61 14.54 42.96
C ASN A 893 -35.79 13.69 43.45
N SER A 894 -35.94 13.57 44.77
CA SER A 894 -37.15 13.99 45.49
C SER A 894 -37.01 13.74 47.01
N GLU A 895 -37.39 14.75 47.78
CA GLU A 895 -37.69 14.77 49.23
C GLU A 895 -36.51 14.97 50.21
N VAL A 896 -36.30 16.22 50.66
CA VAL A 896 -36.75 16.65 52.01
C VAL A 896 -37.12 18.15 51.96
N LEU A 897 -38.42 18.38 52.20
CA LEU A 897 -39.18 19.62 52.50
C LEU A 897 -39.48 20.63 51.39
#